data_AF-A0AAD3H3B6-F1
#
_entry.id   AF-A0AAD3H3B6-F1
#
_cell.length_a   1.000
_cell.length_b   1.000
_cell.length_c   1.000
_cell.angle_alpha   90.00
_cell.angle_beta   90.00
_cell.angle_gamma   90.00
#
_symmetry.space_group_name_H-M   'P 1'
#
loop_
_entity.id
_entity.type
_entity.pdbx_description
1 polymer ?
#
loop_
_entity_poly.entity_id
_entity_poly.type
_entity_poly.pdbx_seq_one_letter_code
_entity_poly.pdbx_strand_id
1 'polypeptide(L)'
;MSMDLPSPSSSLRDYVSCEEEKQEEISSERLANTPDQSAIASDQTRDVEMIHQEIPAKENEEPPKDVVNDGQISELPRVQQMKVCDSYTLPNPSSTVKFENNRDTFVFCDGTKQIVIQKKDAEDDTYYAKQYDEGTFSLLFVRLGYATIATFMAGFLFAFCIQVLLYLFLGVLTQSGLMQKQKFAIGGFFGTILATPLLVLGMANAMTIAIAFVMDTFNGQRFMKTFYKWSSVLVEWVTFAVFIGIPLMVGCISLYARSEKWGAFELLQHNTESDDDTVLSMVKRIILMKQIQRLSGYKMAIHTIESKDGNVKSPKTVQDLPEGTEATKGLWASLTKVFVWIGLYSEHDDENQKRIWALEEVIENSPFVTRQSWGLEKVFCRNRKLRSAAVVTSAQNDNRIGLGENQMNSSFAYLFIVLGLTLLALFAALAWIQASVASYFIACFVYLVLMSKQILGAYRLHKHVRKTKEYTAETTEVAMFHVHDYFLWTTPKVWFCWLELSLEFVFLFILPVSTLFITKNIGVGIVYVIVALITSIRTYLNARTCLLEFGPLDQQHFGRDNEKDWRRKHTIAQVMKEVGTGFKSQFWTAVLGVFIVIFCILFVGVVATSFGVEPDESALKVAVDVDYPGVEGFRYASCEIQNTFNITSQNGISLVDAAFLSFVAYEKKESVQSSITRWFQGVLVKDHEDDHLQNFKEWYGGDSNVVYKFIGFPDLDLGVVTIRGTSSALDALADAQLWSGAMLLQAVRTMLPFGHRFTPALEYLNYVMSFLETGNIRDKAFYQETTAFVKKITEENIYSKLFLTGHSLGGGIALITGAQTNVTALGLSAPNARLSRLTFQPKISVESLNFNTFNIVPDRDMVPKFDDLAMNYQRIQCRGNSTAQCHYKDLSICELLYTCGSRGRPIPCVCMDYGFPSPKQSGLESYESQCSKD
;
A
#
# COMPACT_ATOMS: atom_id res chain seq x y z
N MET A 1 1.92 -39.75 -51.12
CA MET A 1 3.18 -40.06 -51.84
C MET A 1 4.24 -40.26 -50.78
N SER A 2 5.09 -41.27 -50.90
CA SER A 2 5.76 -41.93 -49.76
C SER A 2 7.28 -42.04 -49.90
N MET A 3 7.94 -42.43 -48.80
CA MET A 3 9.37 -42.76 -48.63
C MET A 3 10.34 -41.57 -48.53
N ASP A 4 11.40 -41.59 -47.70
CA ASP A 4 11.66 -42.38 -46.48
C ASP A 4 12.77 -41.72 -45.60
N LEU A 5 12.94 -42.21 -44.37
CA LEU A 5 13.99 -41.81 -43.41
C LEU A 5 15.36 -42.49 -43.71
N PRO A 6 16.51 -41.92 -43.28
CA PRO A 6 17.06 -42.31 -41.96
C PRO A 6 17.87 -41.24 -41.18
N SER A 7 18.02 -41.50 -39.87
CA SER A 7 19.05 -40.96 -38.95
C SER A 7 20.09 -42.09 -38.65
N PRO A 8 21.26 -41.93 -37.96
CA PRO A 8 21.40 -41.28 -36.63
C PRO A 8 22.80 -40.68 -36.23
N SER A 9 22.88 -40.10 -35.01
CA SER A 9 24.07 -40.04 -34.10
C SER A 9 25.35 -39.24 -34.51
N SER A 10 26.28 -38.83 -33.63
CA SER A 10 26.27 -38.39 -32.20
C SER A 10 27.65 -37.80 -31.81
N SER A 11 27.76 -37.15 -30.62
CA SER A 11 29.03 -36.79 -29.92
C SER A 11 29.93 -35.68 -30.53
N LEU A 12 30.91 -35.04 -29.87
CA LEU A 12 31.08 -34.54 -28.47
C LEU A 12 32.28 -33.55 -28.41
N ARG A 13 32.19 -32.53 -27.55
CA ARG A 13 33.28 -31.72 -26.92
C ARG A 13 34.14 -30.70 -27.73
N ASP A 14 34.24 -29.53 -27.10
CA ASP A 14 35.43 -28.75 -26.71
C ASP A 14 36.59 -28.53 -27.70
N TYR A 15 36.99 -27.25 -27.89
CA TYR A 15 38.40 -26.87 -27.92
C TYR A 15 38.62 -25.45 -27.36
N VAL A 16 39.88 -25.16 -26.98
CA VAL A 16 40.31 -24.00 -26.16
C VAL A 16 41.22 -23.06 -26.96
N SER A 17 41.45 -21.86 -26.42
CA SER A 17 42.26 -20.74 -26.93
C SER A 17 43.71 -21.04 -27.32
N CYS A 18 44.22 -20.24 -28.27
CA CYS A 18 45.43 -19.38 -28.21
C CYS A 18 45.46 -18.50 -29.49
N GLU A 19 46.24 -17.43 -29.72
CA GLU A 19 47.08 -16.47 -28.97
C GLU A 19 48.15 -15.92 -29.97
N GLU A 20 48.34 -14.59 -30.06
CA GLU A 20 49.56 -13.90 -30.61
C GLU A 20 50.01 -14.13 -32.10
N GLU A 21 50.84 -13.32 -32.79
CA GLU A 21 51.38 -11.94 -32.63
C GLU A 21 51.89 -11.35 -34.00
N LYS A 22 52.11 -10.02 -34.09
CA LYS A 22 53.08 -9.27 -34.98
C LYS A 22 52.98 -9.40 -36.54
N GLN A 23 53.71 -8.66 -37.40
CA GLN A 23 54.06 -7.21 -37.53
C GLN A 23 54.64 -6.93 -38.97
N GLU A 24 55.22 -5.74 -39.25
CA GLU A 24 55.92 -5.25 -40.49
C GLU A 24 55.02 -4.82 -41.69
N GLU A 25 55.21 -3.75 -42.51
CA GLU A 25 56.31 -2.83 -42.97
C GLU A 25 56.83 -3.13 -44.42
N ILE A 26 57.27 -2.20 -45.31
CA ILE A 26 57.58 -0.73 -45.27
C ILE A 26 57.45 -0.03 -46.67
N SER A 27 57.11 1.27 -46.76
CA SER A 27 57.51 2.29 -47.80
C SER A 27 56.73 3.62 -47.62
N SER A 28 57.26 4.87 -47.59
CA SER A 28 58.39 5.59 -48.24
C SER A 28 58.07 6.09 -49.67
N GLU A 29 58.38 7.31 -50.17
CA GLU A 29 59.22 8.49 -49.80
C GLU A 29 58.52 9.83 -50.29
N ARG A 30 59.01 11.11 -50.28
CA ARG A 30 60.27 11.86 -49.95
C ARG A 30 60.02 13.40 -49.77
N LEU A 31 61.00 14.11 -49.16
CA LEU A 31 61.50 15.54 -49.26
C LEU A 31 60.75 16.66 -50.06
N ALA A 32 60.95 18.00 -49.85
CA ALA A 32 61.47 18.84 -48.74
C ALA A 32 61.43 20.36 -49.09
N ASN A 33 61.40 21.26 -48.08
CA ASN A 33 62.15 22.54 -47.94
C ASN A 33 61.43 23.64 -47.12
N THR A 34 62.22 24.45 -46.41
CA THR A 34 61.90 25.66 -45.62
C THR A 34 62.73 26.86 -46.19
N PRO A 35 62.69 28.14 -45.70
CA PRO A 35 62.12 28.60 -44.43
C PRO A 35 61.47 30.03 -44.37
N ASP A 36 60.91 30.29 -43.17
CA ASP A 36 60.94 31.52 -42.37
C ASP A 36 59.91 32.68 -42.50
N GLN A 37 59.68 33.30 -41.32
CA GLN A 37 59.12 34.62 -40.94
C GLN A 37 57.62 34.99 -41.12
N SER A 38 56.99 35.10 -39.94
CA SER A 38 56.29 36.31 -39.41
C SER A 38 54.76 36.30 -39.23
N ALA A 39 54.39 36.72 -38.01
CA ALA A 39 53.14 37.28 -37.49
C ALA A 39 51.81 37.13 -38.27
N ILE A 40 50.80 36.58 -37.58
CA ILE A 40 49.74 37.37 -36.92
C ILE A 40 49.04 36.49 -35.88
N ALA A 41 48.60 37.08 -34.76
CA ALA A 41 47.78 36.41 -33.75
C ALA A 41 46.33 36.91 -33.81
N SER A 42 45.37 36.03 -33.58
CA SER A 42 43.96 36.39 -33.34
C SER A 42 43.36 35.47 -32.28
N ASP A 43 43.07 36.04 -31.11
CA ASP A 43 42.39 35.39 -30.00
C ASP A 43 40.90 35.13 -30.34
N GLN A 44 40.31 34.07 -29.77
CA GLN A 44 38.86 33.84 -29.73
C GLN A 44 38.42 33.19 -28.41
N THR A 45 38.80 33.83 -27.31
CA THR A 45 38.02 33.78 -26.07
C THR A 45 36.65 34.41 -26.30
N ARG A 46 35.57 33.69 -25.90
CA ARG A 46 34.19 34.20 -25.90
C ARG A 46 33.78 34.50 -24.48
N ASP A 47 33.82 35.78 -24.11
CA ASP A 47 33.20 36.24 -22.87
C ASP A 47 31.67 36.14 -22.94
N VAL A 48 31.05 35.96 -21.77
CA VAL A 48 29.60 35.94 -21.59
C VAL A 48 29.18 37.28 -21.02
N GLU A 49 28.48 38.09 -21.83
CA GLU A 49 27.95 39.39 -21.39
C GLU A 49 26.99 39.22 -20.21
N MET A 50 27.34 39.84 -19.07
CA MET A 50 26.42 40.07 -17.97
C MET A 50 25.67 41.38 -18.23
N ILE A 51 24.35 41.29 -18.40
CA ILE A 51 23.49 42.46 -18.57
C ILE A 51 23.38 43.21 -17.23
N HIS A 52 24.20 44.23 -17.04
CA HIS A 52 23.95 45.27 -16.05
C HIS A 52 22.86 46.22 -16.57
N GLN A 53 21.76 46.34 -15.83
CA GLN A 53 20.70 47.29 -16.12
C GLN A 53 20.65 48.36 -15.02
N GLU A 54 21.38 49.45 -15.23
CA GLU A 54 21.33 50.62 -14.34
C GLU A 54 20.02 51.42 -14.57
N ILE A 55 19.44 51.90 -13.48
CA ILE A 55 18.27 52.79 -13.51
C ILE A 55 18.76 54.19 -13.12
N PRO A 56 18.77 55.17 -14.04
CA PRO A 56 19.25 56.51 -13.71
C PRO A 56 18.23 57.26 -12.84
N ALA A 57 18.71 57.85 -11.75
CA ALA A 57 17.90 58.78 -10.97
C ALA A 57 17.65 60.07 -11.77
N LYS A 58 16.38 60.47 -11.88
CA LYS A 58 15.99 61.81 -12.34
C LYS A 58 15.83 62.74 -11.14
N GLU A 59 16.61 63.80 -11.06
CA GLU A 59 16.33 64.93 -10.18
C GLU A 59 15.31 65.90 -10.82
N ASN A 60 14.64 66.67 -9.97
CA ASN A 60 13.99 67.96 -10.28
C ASN A 60 12.83 67.99 -11.29
N GLU A 61 11.67 67.47 -10.89
CA GLU A 61 10.35 68.03 -11.26
C GLU A 61 9.51 68.22 -9.98
N GLU A 62 8.80 69.34 -9.83
CA GLU A 62 7.93 69.60 -8.66
C GLU A 62 6.63 68.78 -8.73
N PRO A 63 6.11 68.25 -7.61
CA PRO A 63 4.86 67.49 -7.61
C PRO A 63 3.64 68.43 -7.77
N PRO A 64 2.63 68.06 -8.59
CA PRO A 64 1.40 68.82 -8.71
C PRO A 64 0.59 68.78 -7.39
N LYS A 65 0.04 69.93 -7.00
CA LYS A 65 -0.79 70.08 -5.79
C LYS A 65 -2.24 69.69 -6.04
N ASP A 66 -2.49 68.41 -6.29
CA ASP A 66 -3.85 67.86 -6.34
C ASP A 66 -4.27 67.22 -5.02
N VAL A 67 -5.55 67.41 -4.66
CA VAL A 67 -6.09 67.04 -3.34
C VAL A 67 -6.48 65.57 -3.31
N VAL A 68 -5.64 64.74 -2.69
CA VAL A 68 -5.94 63.33 -2.40
C VAL A 68 -6.62 63.22 -1.03
N ASN A 69 -7.77 62.54 -0.98
CA ASN A 69 -8.50 62.29 0.27
C ASN A 69 -7.77 61.26 1.15
N ASP A 70 -7.69 61.56 2.45
CA ASP A 70 -6.97 60.79 3.48
C ASP A 70 -7.73 59.51 3.94
N GLY A 71 -8.34 58.80 2.98
CA GLY A 71 -9.41 57.81 3.24
C GLY A 71 -9.22 56.41 2.66
N GLN A 72 -8.20 56.16 1.83
CA GLN A 72 -7.98 54.85 1.18
C GLN A 72 -6.52 54.37 1.16
N ILE A 73 -5.88 54.30 2.33
CA ILE A 73 -4.71 53.42 2.53
C ILE A 73 -5.19 52.10 3.16
N SER A 74 -5.95 51.33 2.38
CA SER A 74 -6.45 50.00 2.76
C SER A 74 -5.87 48.93 1.84
N GLU A 75 -5.11 48.00 2.42
CA GLU A 75 -4.65 46.75 1.80
C GLU A 75 -3.61 46.87 0.67
N LEU A 76 -2.47 47.50 0.98
CA LEU A 76 -1.20 46.90 0.55
C LEU A 76 -1.17 45.43 1.06
N PRO A 77 -0.81 44.44 0.21
CA PRO A 77 -0.77 43.05 0.65
C PRO A 77 0.25 42.92 1.79
N ARG A 78 -0.19 42.38 2.94
CA ARG A 78 0.67 42.23 4.12
C ARG A 78 1.93 41.47 3.75
N VAL A 79 3.08 42.12 3.87
CA VAL A 79 4.38 41.47 3.76
C VAL A 79 4.44 40.33 4.77
N GLN A 80 4.29 39.11 4.26
CA GLN A 80 4.38 37.90 5.05
C GLN A 80 5.82 37.83 5.55
N GLN A 81 6.03 37.91 6.87
CA GLN A 81 7.38 37.92 7.44
C GLN A 81 8.11 36.62 7.07
N MET A 82 8.94 36.71 6.03
CA MET A 82 9.73 35.60 5.54
C MET A 82 10.66 35.15 6.67
N LYS A 83 10.65 33.85 6.98
CA LYS A 83 11.48 33.31 8.04
C LYS A 83 12.93 33.48 7.63
N VAL A 84 13.67 34.33 8.33
CA VAL A 84 15.13 34.41 8.23
C VAL A 84 15.67 33.03 8.57
N CYS A 85 16.33 32.42 7.59
CA CYS A 85 17.11 31.22 7.78
C CYS A 85 18.46 31.62 8.38
N ASP A 86 18.83 30.96 9.47
CA ASP A 86 20.23 30.87 9.83
C ASP A 86 20.99 30.21 8.66
N SER A 87 22.20 30.69 8.40
CA SER A 87 23.24 30.05 7.60
C SER A 87 23.38 28.53 7.80
N TYR A 88 23.05 28.01 8.98
CA TYR A 88 23.08 26.58 9.31
C TYR A 88 21.79 25.81 8.98
N THR A 89 20.75 26.49 8.48
CA THR A 89 19.44 25.92 8.09
C THR A 89 19.16 25.98 6.58
N LEU A 90 20.17 26.35 5.79
CA LEU A 90 20.05 26.53 4.34
C LEU A 90 19.80 25.20 3.60
N PRO A 91 18.78 25.11 2.72
CA PRO A 91 18.56 23.93 1.88
C PRO A 91 19.71 23.62 0.91
N ASN A 92 20.40 24.65 0.39
CA ASN A 92 21.67 24.47 -0.33
C ASN A 92 22.86 24.60 0.65
N PRO A 93 23.92 23.78 0.51
CA PRO A 93 25.08 23.91 1.36
C PRO A 93 25.82 25.23 1.10
N SER A 94 26.41 25.80 2.15
CA SER A 94 27.17 27.05 2.09
C SER A 94 28.40 27.00 1.17
N SER A 95 28.88 25.81 0.78
CA SER A 95 29.90 25.67 -0.26
C SER A 95 29.45 26.10 -1.66
N THR A 96 28.14 26.16 -1.91
CA THR A 96 27.55 26.69 -3.16
C THR A 96 27.26 28.20 -3.12
N VAL A 97 27.27 28.81 -1.93
CA VAL A 97 27.01 30.25 -1.73
C VAL A 97 28.21 30.84 -1.01
N LYS A 98 29.15 31.42 -1.77
CA LYS A 98 30.24 32.21 -1.16
C LYS A 98 29.65 33.43 -0.47
N PHE A 99 29.49 33.32 0.85
CA PHE A 99 29.35 34.47 1.72
C PHE A 99 30.68 35.21 1.72
N GLU A 100 30.71 36.42 1.17
CA GLU A 100 31.78 37.36 1.51
C GLU A 100 31.72 37.66 3.00
N ASN A 101 32.86 38.00 3.60
CA ASN A 101 33.04 37.99 5.05
C ASN A 101 32.39 39.21 5.77
N ASN A 102 31.36 39.77 5.14
CA ASN A 102 30.66 40.98 5.52
C ASN A 102 29.42 40.61 6.35
N ARG A 103 29.11 41.39 7.39
CA ARG A 103 28.16 40.96 8.46
C ARG A 103 26.69 40.98 8.04
N ASP A 104 26.37 41.68 6.95
CA ASP A 104 25.01 41.97 6.52
C ASP A 104 24.54 41.05 5.39
N THR A 105 24.53 39.74 5.67
CA THR A 105 23.87 38.74 4.83
C THR A 105 22.58 38.25 5.51
N PHE A 106 21.44 38.41 4.83
CA PHE A 106 20.16 37.82 5.22
C PHE A 106 19.79 36.73 4.21
N VAL A 107 19.40 35.54 4.69
CA VAL A 107 18.88 34.49 3.78
C VAL A 107 17.45 34.14 4.15
N PHE A 108 16.58 34.17 3.16
CA PHE A 108 15.18 33.82 3.29
C PHE A 108 14.95 32.52 2.52
N CYS A 109 14.52 31.45 3.19
CA CYS A 109 14.14 30.21 2.51
C CYS A 109 12.63 30.12 2.36
N ASP A 110 12.17 29.81 1.15
CA ASP A 110 10.79 29.38 0.89
C ASP A 110 10.80 28.06 0.11
N GLY A 111 10.58 26.95 0.83
CA GLY A 111 10.53 25.59 0.29
C GLY A 111 11.83 25.13 -0.40
N THR A 112 11.89 25.37 -1.71
CA THR A 112 12.99 25.02 -2.64
C THR A 112 13.75 26.25 -3.16
N LYS A 113 13.39 27.45 -2.69
CA LYS A 113 14.02 28.72 -3.05
C LYS A 113 14.78 29.30 -1.87
N GLN A 114 15.94 29.89 -2.15
CA GLN A 114 16.69 30.72 -1.22
C GLN A 114 16.91 32.09 -1.83
N ILE A 115 16.43 33.15 -1.19
CA ILE A 115 16.76 34.53 -1.54
C ILE A 115 17.85 34.97 -0.57
N VAL A 116 19.07 35.09 -1.08
CA VAL A 116 20.23 35.62 -0.35
C VAL A 116 20.31 37.11 -0.63
N ILE A 117 20.01 37.93 0.38
CA ILE A 117 20.17 39.38 0.33
C ILE A 117 21.50 39.73 1.01
N GLN A 118 22.36 40.45 0.29
CA GLN A 118 23.67 40.88 0.79
C GLN A 118 23.88 42.35 0.51
N LYS A 119 24.43 43.07 1.49
CA LYS A 119 24.90 44.44 1.29
C LYS A 119 26.11 44.42 0.33
N LYS A 120 26.10 45.27 -0.69
CA LYS A 120 27.07 45.26 -1.79
C LYS A 120 28.44 45.78 -1.36
N ASP A 121 28.45 46.90 -0.66
CA ASP A 121 29.64 47.57 -0.13
C ASP A 121 29.41 47.96 1.34
N ALA A 122 30.47 48.21 2.11
CA ALA A 122 30.29 48.59 3.53
C ALA A 122 29.75 50.03 3.69
N GLU A 123 30.16 50.94 2.81
CA GLU A 123 29.90 52.38 2.89
C GLU A 123 28.63 52.83 2.13
N ASP A 124 28.06 51.97 1.29
CA ASP A 124 26.87 52.24 0.46
C ASP A 124 25.71 51.31 0.83
N ASP A 125 24.51 51.86 1.04
CA ASP A 125 23.31 51.12 1.50
C ASP A 125 22.59 50.33 0.37
N THR A 126 23.32 49.97 -0.69
CA THR A 126 22.79 49.10 -1.75
C THR A 126 22.87 47.61 -1.36
N TYR A 127 21.75 46.92 -1.56
CA TYR A 127 21.61 45.48 -1.33
C TYR A 127 21.32 44.77 -2.65
N TYR A 128 22.00 43.64 -2.91
CA TYR A 128 21.62 42.74 -3.99
C TYR A 128 20.89 41.51 -3.45
N ALA A 129 19.87 41.06 -4.17
CA ALA A 129 19.12 39.84 -3.85
C ALA A 129 19.40 38.76 -4.92
N LYS A 130 20.06 37.66 -4.53
CA LYS A 130 20.31 36.49 -5.39
C LYS A 130 19.32 35.39 -5.04
N GLN A 131 18.41 35.06 -5.96
CA GLN A 131 17.53 33.89 -5.84
C GLN A 131 18.27 32.64 -6.35
N TYR A 132 18.38 31.64 -5.48
CA TYR A 132 18.89 30.30 -5.80
C TYR A 132 17.72 29.30 -5.73
N ASP A 133 17.36 28.72 -6.87
CA ASP A 133 16.38 27.63 -6.96
C ASP A 133 17.09 26.26 -6.86
N GLU A 134 16.52 25.29 -6.13
CA GLU A 134 17.12 23.96 -5.86
C GLU A 134 17.17 22.97 -7.05
N GLY A 135 17.48 23.45 -8.27
CA GLY A 135 17.90 22.59 -9.37
C GLY A 135 17.61 23.13 -10.78
N THR A 136 18.39 22.64 -11.74
CA THR A 136 18.04 22.76 -13.16
C THR A 136 16.88 21.82 -13.51
N PHE A 137 16.19 22.09 -14.62
CA PHE A 137 15.15 21.19 -15.15
C PHE A 137 15.65 19.75 -15.31
N SER A 138 16.88 19.57 -15.77
CA SER A 138 17.54 18.26 -15.90
C SER A 138 17.67 17.52 -14.55
N LEU A 139 18.00 18.24 -13.47
CA LEU A 139 18.09 17.65 -12.12
C LEU A 139 16.71 17.27 -11.57
N LEU A 140 15.68 18.08 -11.84
CA LEU A 140 14.30 17.77 -11.47
C LEU A 140 13.78 16.53 -12.22
N PHE A 141 14.04 16.43 -13.53
CA PHE A 141 13.72 15.26 -14.34
C PHE A 141 14.43 13.98 -13.82
N VAL A 142 15.70 14.11 -13.46
CA VAL A 142 16.51 13.04 -12.86
C VAL A 142 15.92 12.57 -11.52
N ARG A 143 15.58 13.49 -10.60
CA ARG A 143 14.91 13.16 -9.32
C ARG A 143 13.54 12.50 -9.53
N LEU A 144 12.75 12.99 -10.50
CA LEU A 144 11.47 12.39 -10.87
C LEU A 144 11.63 10.94 -11.35
N GLY A 145 12.71 10.63 -12.07
CA GLY A 145 13.09 9.27 -12.45
C GLY A 145 13.27 8.35 -11.24
N TYR A 146 14.16 8.70 -10.30
CA TYR A 146 14.39 7.87 -9.11
C TYR A 146 13.16 7.80 -8.19
N ALA A 147 12.43 8.91 -8.03
CA ALA A 147 11.21 8.93 -7.24
C ALA A 147 10.12 8.02 -7.83
N THR A 148 10.04 7.91 -9.16
CA THR A 148 9.13 6.95 -9.84
C THR A 148 9.54 5.51 -9.56
N ILE A 149 10.84 5.18 -9.64
CA ILE A 149 11.37 3.84 -9.31
C ILE A 149 11.11 3.50 -7.83
N ALA A 150 11.40 4.43 -6.92
CA ALA A 150 11.13 4.28 -5.49
C ALA A 150 9.63 4.10 -5.21
N THR A 151 8.75 4.79 -5.95
CA THR A 151 7.29 4.64 -5.84
C THR A 151 6.83 3.27 -6.33
N PHE A 152 7.41 2.76 -7.42
CA PHE A 152 7.18 1.37 -7.89
C PHE A 152 7.62 0.35 -6.84
N MET A 153 8.80 0.51 -6.23
CA MET A 153 9.27 -0.36 -5.15
C MET A 153 8.38 -0.29 -3.90
N ALA A 154 7.90 0.89 -3.52
CA ALA A 154 6.95 1.06 -2.41
C ALA A 154 5.57 0.45 -2.73
N GLY A 155 5.11 0.53 -3.98
CA GLY A 155 3.90 -0.12 -4.46
C GLY A 155 4.02 -1.65 -4.44
N PHE A 156 5.15 -2.20 -4.89
CA PHE A 156 5.42 -3.64 -4.76
C PHE A 156 5.48 -4.08 -3.29
N LEU A 157 6.14 -3.32 -2.41
CA LEU A 157 6.16 -3.62 -0.97
C LEU A 157 4.75 -3.61 -0.37
N PHE A 158 3.88 -2.68 -0.78
CA PHE A 158 2.48 -2.63 -0.37
C PHE A 158 1.70 -3.88 -0.83
N ALA A 159 1.85 -4.28 -2.09
CA ALA A 159 1.24 -5.51 -2.62
C ALA A 159 1.72 -6.75 -1.84
N PHE A 160 3.04 -6.87 -1.65
CA PHE A 160 3.66 -7.93 -0.86
C PHE A 160 3.13 -7.97 0.58
N CYS A 161 2.99 -6.82 1.25
CA CYS A 161 2.44 -6.74 2.60
C CYS A 161 0.97 -7.19 2.70
N ILE A 162 0.14 -6.87 1.71
CA ILE A 162 -1.24 -7.38 1.64
C ILE A 162 -1.23 -8.90 1.37
N GLN A 163 -0.35 -9.37 0.49
CA GLN A 163 -0.25 -10.80 0.15
C GLN A 163 0.21 -11.65 1.34
N VAL A 164 1.14 -11.15 2.16
CA VAL A 164 1.54 -11.78 3.44
C VAL A 164 0.34 -11.88 4.40
N LEU A 165 -0.50 -10.84 4.49
CA LEU A 165 -1.71 -10.89 5.33
C LEU A 165 -2.75 -11.88 4.77
N LEU A 166 -2.95 -11.92 3.45
CA LEU A 166 -3.88 -12.85 2.82
C LEU A 166 -3.47 -14.31 3.06
N TYR A 167 -2.20 -14.67 2.82
CA TYR A 167 -1.73 -16.04 3.09
C TYR A 167 -1.72 -16.39 4.59
N LEU A 168 -1.56 -15.41 5.47
CA LEU A 168 -1.74 -15.61 6.92
C LEU A 168 -3.19 -15.99 7.25
N PHE A 169 -4.18 -15.29 6.67
CA PHE A 169 -5.61 -15.58 6.83
C PHE A 169 -6.04 -16.90 6.16
N LEU A 170 -5.52 -17.22 4.97
CA LEU A 170 -5.69 -18.54 4.33
C LEU A 170 -5.11 -19.67 5.21
N GLY A 171 -4.00 -19.40 5.90
CA GLY A 171 -3.43 -20.27 6.92
C GLY A 171 -4.39 -20.53 8.09
N VAL A 172 -5.00 -19.48 8.65
CA VAL A 172 -6.04 -19.60 9.70
C VAL A 172 -7.22 -20.43 9.20
N LEU A 173 -7.69 -20.21 7.97
CA LEU A 173 -8.79 -20.97 7.36
C LEU A 173 -8.44 -22.46 7.18
N THR A 174 -7.23 -22.77 6.71
CA THR A 174 -6.77 -24.17 6.58
C THR A 174 -6.68 -24.85 7.95
N GLN A 175 -6.08 -24.18 8.93
CA GLN A 175 -5.95 -24.68 10.31
C GLN A 175 -7.30 -24.81 11.04
N SER A 176 -8.31 -24.03 10.64
CA SER A 176 -9.66 -24.11 11.19
C SER A 176 -10.44 -25.37 10.77
N GLY A 177 -9.93 -26.13 9.78
CA GLY A 177 -10.60 -27.31 9.23
C GLY A 177 -11.63 -27.00 8.14
N LEU A 178 -12.15 -25.75 8.07
CA LEU A 178 -13.19 -25.31 7.14
C LEU A 178 -12.86 -25.60 5.67
N MET A 179 -11.59 -25.51 5.27
CA MET A 179 -11.15 -25.78 3.89
C MET A 179 -11.21 -27.26 3.48
N GLN A 180 -11.20 -28.20 4.44
CA GLN A 180 -10.67 -29.56 4.19
C GLN A 180 -11.21 -30.67 5.10
N LYS A 181 -12.29 -30.44 5.88
CA LYS A 181 -12.83 -31.35 6.91
C LYS A 181 -11.80 -31.84 7.96
N GLN A 182 -10.63 -31.21 8.03
CA GLN A 182 -9.56 -31.59 8.96
C GLN A 182 -9.90 -31.21 10.39
N LYS A 183 -9.33 -31.95 11.36
CA LYS A 183 -9.51 -31.67 12.79
C LYS A 183 -8.93 -30.30 13.14
N PHE A 184 -9.72 -29.48 13.84
CA PHE A 184 -9.38 -28.10 14.23
C PHE A 184 -8.01 -28.00 14.91
N ALA A 185 -7.04 -27.37 14.25
CA ALA A 185 -5.64 -27.31 14.68
C ALA A 185 -5.39 -26.15 15.65
N ILE A 186 -6.00 -26.22 16.85
CA ILE A 186 -6.01 -25.19 17.91
C ILE A 186 -4.69 -24.41 18.02
N GLY A 187 -3.56 -25.11 18.18
CA GLY A 187 -2.25 -24.47 18.36
C GLY A 187 -1.77 -23.68 17.13
N GLY A 188 -2.02 -24.19 15.92
CA GLY A 188 -1.73 -23.47 14.67
C GLY A 188 -2.60 -22.22 14.52
N PHE A 189 -3.91 -22.38 14.75
CA PHE A 189 -4.89 -21.30 14.66
C PHE A 189 -4.52 -20.12 15.58
N PHE A 190 -4.29 -20.38 16.87
CA PHE A 190 -3.90 -19.32 17.81
C PHE A 190 -2.52 -18.74 17.53
N GLY A 191 -1.53 -19.54 17.14
CA GLY A 191 -0.19 -19.05 16.80
C GLY A 191 -0.18 -18.13 15.58
N THR A 192 -0.98 -18.46 14.56
CA THR A 192 -1.15 -17.66 13.34
C THR A 192 -1.89 -16.35 13.62
N ILE A 193 -2.89 -16.36 14.51
CA ILE A 193 -3.54 -15.13 14.99
C ILE A 193 -2.56 -14.26 15.79
N LEU A 194 -1.77 -14.85 16.70
CA LEU A 194 -0.74 -14.12 17.49
C LEU A 194 0.38 -13.54 16.64
N ALA A 195 0.67 -14.12 15.46
CA ALA A 195 1.57 -13.54 14.47
C ALA A 195 1.07 -12.21 13.90
N THR A 196 -0.26 -12.05 13.76
CA THR A 196 -0.87 -10.96 12.97
C THR A 196 -0.46 -9.56 13.46
N PRO A 197 -0.55 -9.20 14.76
CA PRO A 197 -0.24 -7.84 15.21
C PRO A 197 1.23 -7.43 14.99
N LEU A 198 2.18 -8.37 15.15
CA LEU A 198 3.61 -8.06 15.00
C LEU A 198 4.01 -7.94 13.52
N LEU A 199 3.44 -8.77 12.65
CA LEU A 199 3.56 -8.60 11.19
C LEU A 199 3.03 -7.24 10.75
N VAL A 200 1.81 -6.87 11.16
CA VAL A 200 1.18 -5.59 10.80
C VAL A 200 2.02 -4.41 11.23
N LEU A 201 2.50 -4.41 12.48
CA LEU A 201 3.34 -3.33 13.00
C LEU A 201 4.67 -3.23 12.21
N GLY A 202 5.28 -4.37 11.89
CA GLY A 202 6.52 -4.41 11.10
C GLY A 202 6.34 -3.96 9.65
N MET A 203 5.28 -4.40 8.99
CA MET A 203 4.94 -4.00 7.63
C MET A 203 4.51 -2.53 7.55
N ALA A 204 3.77 -2.02 8.54
CA ALA A 204 3.45 -0.59 8.65
C ALA A 204 4.71 0.26 8.87
N ASN A 205 5.68 -0.25 9.63
CA ASN A 205 6.98 0.38 9.82
C ASN A 205 7.85 0.33 8.54
N ALA A 206 7.78 -0.75 7.77
CA ALA A 206 8.47 -0.87 6.48
C ALA A 206 7.87 0.08 5.42
N MET A 207 6.54 0.12 5.28
CA MET A 207 5.85 1.11 4.42
C MET A 207 6.13 2.56 4.83
N THR A 208 6.22 2.82 6.13
CA THR A 208 6.63 4.15 6.64
C THR A 208 8.04 4.52 6.20
N ILE A 209 8.99 3.58 6.21
CA ILE A 209 10.36 3.80 5.72
C ILE A 209 10.36 3.98 4.20
N ALA A 210 9.67 3.11 3.45
CA ALA A 210 9.62 3.19 1.99
C ALA A 210 9.06 4.54 1.50
N ILE A 211 8.02 5.07 2.14
CA ILE A 211 7.43 6.36 1.75
C ILE A 211 8.23 7.55 2.30
N ALA A 212 8.88 7.44 3.47
CA ALA A 212 9.87 8.44 3.87
C ALA A 212 11.02 8.51 2.85
N PHE A 213 11.45 7.35 2.32
CA PHE A 213 12.48 7.27 1.30
C PHE A 213 12.03 7.80 -0.06
N VAL A 214 10.81 7.50 -0.53
CA VAL A 214 10.23 8.12 -1.76
C VAL A 214 10.20 9.65 -1.64
N MET A 215 9.72 10.17 -0.50
CA MET A 215 9.64 11.61 -0.26
C MET A 215 11.04 12.25 -0.17
N ASP A 216 12.01 11.60 0.48
CA ASP A 216 13.39 12.13 0.52
C ASP A 216 14.04 12.10 -0.87
N THR A 217 13.85 11.02 -1.63
CA THR A 217 14.31 10.90 -3.03
C THR A 217 13.80 12.04 -3.90
N PHE A 218 12.49 12.34 -3.83
CA PHE A 218 11.90 13.45 -4.58
C PHE A 218 12.46 14.82 -4.15
N ASN A 219 12.67 15.01 -2.84
CA ASN A 219 13.27 16.24 -2.27
C ASN A 219 14.81 16.30 -2.40
N GLY A 220 15.42 15.43 -3.23
CA GLY A 220 16.87 15.45 -3.47
C GLY A 220 17.70 14.92 -2.30
N GLN A 221 17.23 13.88 -1.62
CA GLN A 221 17.98 13.09 -0.63
C GLN A 221 18.51 13.92 0.55
N ARG A 222 17.65 14.75 1.16
CA ARG A 222 18.02 15.64 2.29
C ARG A 222 18.46 14.84 3.52
N PHE A 223 17.89 13.65 3.76
CA PHE A 223 18.34 12.76 4.83
C PHE A 223 19.79 12.30 4.61
N MET A 224 20.12 11.79 3.41
CA MET A 224 21.47 11.31 3.08
C MET A 224 22.51 12.44 3.15
N LYS A 225 22.18 13.63 2.64
CA LYS A 225 23.00 14.85 2.76
C LYS A 225 23.31 15.18 4.23
N THR A 226 22.29 15.14 5.08
CA THR A 226 22.41 15.45 6.51
C THR A 226 23.29 14.44 7.26
N PHE A 227 23.16 13.14 6.97
CA PHE A 227 23.93 12.10 7.64
C PHE A 227 25.40 12.03 7.22
N TYR A 228 25.66 12.03 5.91
CA TYR A 228 27.00 11.75 5.38
C TYR A 228 27.83 13.00 5.06
N LYS A 229 27.23 14.20 5.14
CA LYS A 229 27.85 15.49 4.74
C LYS A 229 28.40 15.52 3.30
N TRP A 230 27.94 14.59 2.46
CA TRP A 230 28.33 14.51 1.06
C TRP A 230 27.81 15.71 0.27
N SER A 231 28.57 16.13 -0.75
CA SER A 231 28.13 17.20 -1.64
C SER A 231 26.84 16.79 -2.37
N SER A 232 25.97 17.75 -2.69
CA SER A 232 24.72 17.45 -3.42
C SER A 232 24.98 16.66 -4.70
N VAL A 233 26.04 17.00 -5.44
CA VAL A 233 26.47 16.26 -6.63
C VAL A 233 26.79 14.80 -6.30
N LEU A 234 27.57 14.52 -5.24
CA LEU A 234 27.91 13.15 -4.86
C LEU A 234 26.67 12.35 -4.39
N VAL A 235 25.74 12.96 -3.65
CA VAL A 235 24.52 12.26 -3.21
C VAL A 235 23.62 11.92 -4.40
N GLU A 236 23.46 12.82 -5.37
CA GLU A 236 22.66 12.55 -6.58
C GLU A 236 23.35 11.49 -7.46
N TRP A 237 24.69 11.48 -7.58
CA TRP A 237 25.44 10.40 -8.27
C TRP A 237 25.37 9.05 -7.54
N VAL A 238 25.45 9.02 -6.21
CA VAL A 238 25.28 7.77 -5.44
C VAL A 238 23.82 7.30 -5.50
N THR A 239 22.84 8.20 -5.62
CA THR A 239 21.44 7.83 -5.84
C THR A 239 21.22 7.29 -7.25
N PHE A 240 21.80 7.93 -8.27
CA PHE A 240 21.84 7.39 -9.64
C PHE A 240 22.44 6.00 -9.68
N ALA A 241 23.54 5.78 -8.95
CA ALA A 241 24.11 4.47 -8.75
C ALA A 241 23.08 3.56 -8.05
N VAL A 242 22.76 3.75 -6.78
CA VAL A 242 21.92 2.83 -5.98
C VAL A 242 20.55 2.50 -6.61
N PHE A 243 19.96 3.38 -7.43
CA PHE A 243 18.63 3.18 -8.04
C PHE A 243 18.59 2.96 -9.55
N ILE A 244 19.68 3.18 -10.30
CA ILE A 244 19.77 2.81 -11.73
C ILE A 244 21.08 2.08 -12.05
N GLY A 245 22.24 2.69 -11.76
CA GLY A 245 23.55 2.13 -12.12
C GLY A 245 23.90 0.83 -11.38
N ILE A 246 23.47 0.67 -10.13
CA ILE A 246 23.66 -0.51 -9.28
C ILE A 246 22.60 -1.56 -9.59
N PRO A 247 21.31 -1.28 -9.82
CA PRO A 247 20.39 -2.30 -10.36
C PRO A 247 20.84 -2.84 -11.72
N LEU A 248 21.36 -1.99 -12.62
CA LEU A 248 22.01 -2.43 -13.87
C LEU A 248 23.27 -3.26 -13.59
N MET A 249 24.21 -2.76 -12.78
CA MET A 249 25.41 -3.51 -12.43
C MET A 249 25.11 -4.79 -11.64
N VAL A 250 24.06 -4.86 -10.83
CA VAL A 250 23.64 -6.06 -10.09
C VAL A 250 23.04 -7.09 -11.04
N GLY A 251 22.39 -6.67 -12.13
CA GLY A 251 22.14 -7.58 -13.27
C GLY A 251 23.42 -8.27 -13.78
N CYS A 252 24.56 -7.58 -13.76
CA CYS A 252 25.87 -8.12 -14.14
C CYS A 252 26.64 -8.80 -12.98
N ILE A 253 26.48 -8.33 -11.74
CA ILE A 253 27.25 -8.70 -10.54
C ILE A 253 26.53 -9.78 -9.71
N SER A 254 25.24 -10.06 -9.96
CA SER A 254 24.60 -11.29 -9.48
C SER A 254 25.23 -12.56 -10.07
N LEU A 255 26.07 -12.44 -11.12
CA LEU A 255 26.96 -13.50 -11.59
C LEU A 255 28.28 -13.59 -10.80
N TYR A 256 28.56 -12.68 -9.85
CA TYR A 256 29.87 -12.51 -9.22
C TYR A 256 29.81 -12.14 -7.70
N ALA A 257 29.25 -13.08 -6.92
CA ALA A 257 29.44 -13.36 -5.49
C ALA A 257 29.90 -12.27 -4.45
N ARG A 258 29.12 -12.17 -3.36
CA ARG A 258 29.49 -11.97 -1.92
C ARG A 258 30.60 -10.93 -1.58
N SER A 259 30.33 -9.97 -0.68
CA SER A 259 30.36 -10.24 0.78
C SER A 259 29.95 -9.02 1.66
N GLU A 260 30.23 -9.09 2.97
CA GLU A 260 29.80 -8.22 4.08
C GLU A 260 30.66 -6.92 4.22
N LYS A 261 30.48 -5.93 5.12
CA LYS A 261 29.75 -5.74 6.40
C LYS A 261 29.15 -4.32 6.51
N TRP A 262 28.26 -4.08 7.47
CA TRP A 262 27.72 -2.75 7.81
C TRP A 262 28.34 -2.17 9.09
N GLY A 263 28.66 -0.87 9.09
CA GLY A 263 29.14 -0.12 10.27
C GLY A 263 28.08 0.85 10.81
N ALA A 264 27.56 0.59 12.02
CA ALA A 264 26.52 1.42 12.64
C ALA A 264 26.51 1.31 14.19
N PHE A 265 27.66 1.52 14.85
CA PHE A 265 27.73 1.48 16.33
C PHE A 265 28.62 2.56 16.99
N GLU A 266 29.45 3.25 16.22
CA GLU A 266 30.50 4.17 16.69
C GLU A 266 29.98 5.42 17.43
N LEU A 267 28.67 5.67 17.43
CA LEU A 267 28.04 6.84 18.03
C LEU A 267 27.57 6.62 19.48
N LEU A 268 27.65 5.39 20.01
CA LEU A 268 27.28 5.06 21.40
C LEU A 268 28.49 4.93 22.35
N GLN A 269 29.70 4.75 21.82
CA GLN A 269 30.89 4.39 22.61
C GLN A 269 31.63 5.60 23.23
N HIS A 270 31.28 6.84 22.85
CA HIS A 270 32.07 8.04 23.17
C HIS A 270 31.62 8.79 24.45
N ASN A 271 30.81 8.18 25.33
CA ASN A 271 30.32 8.82 26.57
C ASN A 271 30.34 7.88 27.80
N THR A 272 31.20 6.86 27.79
CA THR A 272 31.36 5.91 28.91
C THR A 272 32.85 5.72 29.21
N GLU A 273 33.43 6.60 30.02
CA GLU A 273 34.78 6.45 30.61
C GLU A 273 34.78 5.41 31.77
N SER A 274 34.07 4.29 31.57
CA SER A 274 33.90 3.21 32.54
C SER A 274 34.22 1.89 31.84
N ASP A 275 35.42 1.36 32.12
CA ASP A 275 36.10 0.31 31.32
C ASP A 275 35.34 -1.03 31.17
N ASP A 276 34.33 -1.31 32.00
CA ASP A 276 33.58 -2.58 32.02
C ASP A 276 32.27 -2.58 31.21
N ASP A 277 31.78 -1.44 30.71
CA ASP A 277 30.40 -1.31 30.22
C ASP A 277 30.21 -1.80 28.76
N THR A 278 30.30 -3.13 28.58
CA THR A 278 30.12 -3.80 27.28
C THR A 278 28.82 -3.40 26.55
N VAL A 279 28.79 -3.43 25.22
CA VAL A 279 27.58 -3.13 24.41
C VAL A 279 26.32 -3.88 24.89
N LEU A 280 26.48 -5.08 25.44
CA LEU A 280 25.40 -5.89 25.98
C LEU A 280 24.78 -5.31 27.27
N SER A 281 25.54 -4.65 28.15
CA SER A 281 24.97 -3.96 29.32
C SER A 281 24.14 -2.76 28.89
N MET A 282 24.61 -1.97 27.92
CA MET A 282 23.87 -0.84 27.35
C MET A 282 22.55 -1.29 26.72
N VAL A 283 22.57 -2.36 25.91
CA VAL A 283 21.35 -2.95 25.31
C VAL A 283 20.39 -3.45 26.40
N LYS A 284 20.88 -4.16 27.43
CA LYS A 284 20.07 -4.58 28.59
C LYS A 284 19.43 -3.38 29.30
N ARG A 285 20.19 -2.29 29.53
CA ARG A 285 19.71 -1.06 30.17
C ARG A 285 18.62 -0.38 29.35
N ILE A 286 18.77 -0.28 28.02
CA ILE A 286 17.76 0.30 27.12
C ILE A 286 16.47 -0.54 27.12
N ILE A 287 16.58 -1.87 27.02
CA ILE A 287 15.44 -2.79 27.10
C ILE A 287 14.71 -2.64 28.44
N LEU A 288 15.44 -2.61 29.55
CA LEU A 288 14.88 -2.47 30.89
C LEU A 288 14.19 -1.12 31.10
N MET A 289 14.82 0.00 30.72
CA MET A 289 14.20 1.34 30.78
C MET A 289 12.90 1.38 29.97
N LYS A 290 12.85 0.74 28.79
CA LYS A 290 11.61 0.62 28.01
C LYS A 290 10.53 -0.17 28.74
N GLN A 291 10.80 -1.37 29.27
CA GLN A 291 9.75 -2.15 29.94
C GLN A 291 9.30 -1.48 31.25
N ILE A 292 10.21 -0.80 31.97
CA ILE A 292 9.87 0.08 33.10
C ILE A 292 8.89 1.17 32.63
N GLN A 293 9.24 1.97 31.62
CA GLN A 293 8.32 3.00 31.10
C GLN A 293 6.99 2.40 30.62
N ARG A 294 7.00 1.28 29.90
CA ARG A 294 5.78 0.63 29.35
C ARG A 294 4.80 0.18 30.44
N LEU A 295 5.31 -0.50 31.46
CA LEU A 295 4.48 -1.15 32.49
C LEU A 295 4.11 -0.18 33.63
N SER A 296 4.86 0.91 33.82
CA SER A 296 4.62 1.84 34.94
C SER A 296 3.25 2.50 34.92
N GLY A 297 2.75 2.79 36.13
CA GLY A 297 1.56 3.61 36.36
C GLY A 297 1.90 5.10 36.28
N TYR A 298 1.11 5.86 35.51
CA TYR A 298 1.28 7.29 35.33
C TYR A 298 0.14 8.10 35.95
N LYS A 299 0.50 9.19 36.62
CA LYS A 299 -0.38 10.25 37.13
C LYS A 299 -0.29 11.44 36.17
N MET A 300 -1.41 11.87 35.57
CA MET A 300 -1.45 13.06 34.73
C MET A 300 -1.86 14.26 35.58
N ALA A 301 -0.96 15.22 35.76
CA ALA A 301 -1.27 16.52 36.32
C ALA A 301 -1.71 17.46 35.20
N ILE A 302 -2.91 18.04 35.32
CA ILE A 302 -3.35 19.13 34.45
C ILE A 302 -3.31 20.40 35.27
N HIS A 303 -2.38 21.30 34.93
CA HIS A 303 -2.21 22.57 35.62
C HIS A 303 -2.16 23.73 34.62
N THR A 304 -2.62 24.88 35.08
CA THR A 304 -2.51 26.14 34.35
C THR A 304 -1.32 26.88 34.93
N ILE A 305 -0.34 27.22 34.10
CA ILE A 305 0.75 28.10 34.52
C ILE A 305 0.36 29.52 34.17
N GLU A 306 0.39 30.40 35.17
CA GLU A 306 0.36 31.84 34.99
C GLU A 306 1.80 32.36 34.89
N SER A 307 2.13 33.12 33.86
CA SER A 307 3.44 33.80 33.75
C SER A 307 3.27 35.18 33.15
N LYS A 308 3.78 36.21 33.86
CA LYS A 308 3.86 37.58 33.37
C LYS A 308 5.06 37.80 32.44
N ASP A 309 6.16 37.09 32.70
CA ASP A 309 7.46 37.33 32.05
C ASP A 309 7.77 36.36 30.90
N GLY A 310 6.84 35.46 30.56
CA GLY A 310 7.00 34.40 29.55
C GLY A 310 7.97 33.26 29.96
N ASN A 311 8.84 33.48 30.94
CA ASN A 311 9.75 32.48 31.52
C ASN A 311 9.00 31.45 32.38
N VAL A 312 8.35 30.50 31.70
CA VAL A 312 7.74 29.32 32.31
C VAL A 312 8.83 28.33 32.78
N LYS A 313 9.07 28.29 34.09
CA LYS A 313 9.84 27.19 34.70
C LYS A 313 8.92 25.98 34.86
N SER A 314 9.16 24.91 34.11
CA SER A 314 8.44 23.65 34.30
C SER A 314 8.72 23.07 35.69
N PRO A 315 7.70 22.55 36.42
CA PRO A 315 7.91 21.87 37.69
C PRO A 315 8.82 20.64 37.53
N LYS A 316 9.53 20.23 38.59
CA LYS A 316 10.40 19.03 38.57
C LYS A 316 9.77 17.84 39.30
N THR A 317 8.98 18.13 40.33
CA THR A 317 8.30 17.20 41.22
C THR A 317 6.78 17.48 41.23
N VAL A 318 6.02 16.67 41.97
CA VAL A 318 4.60 16.92 42.21
C VAL A 318 4.38 18.06 43.23
N GLN A 319 5.35 18.31 44.13
CA GLN A 319 5.28 19.40 45.10
C GLN A 319 5.48 20.78 44.46
N ASP A 320 6.11 20.85 43.29
CA ASP A 320 6.27 22.08 42.49
C ASP A 320 4.98 22.48 41.73
N LEU A 321 3.90 21.68 41.80
CA LEU A 321 2.65 21.96 41.08
C LEU A 321 1.80 23.01 41.82
N PRO A 322 1.14 23.95 41.10
CA PRO A 322 0.23 24.92 41.72
C PRO A 322 -0.91 24.26 42.51
N GLU A 323 -1.31 24.88 43.62
CA GLU A 323 -2.52 24.50 44.35
C GLU A 323 -3.75 24.51 43.43
N GLY A 324 -4.62 23.52 43.55
CA GLY A 324 -5.78 23.32 42.65
C GLY A 324 -5.52 22.51 41.38
N THR A 325 -4.29 22.01 41.15
CA THR A 325 -3.95 21.14 40.00
C THR A 325 -4.81 19.86 39.96
N GLU A 326 -5.54 19.63 38.85
CA GLU A 326 -6.33 18.40 38.65
C GLU A 326 -5.41 17.22 38.26
N ALA A 327 -5.05 16.40 39.26
CA ALA A 327 -4.27 15.18 39.07
C ALA A 327 -5.15 13.97 38.70
N THR A 328 -5.37 13.75 37.40
CA THR A 328 -6.17 12.63 36.89
C THR A 328 -5.38 11.32 36.84
N LYS A 329 -6.04 10.22 37.23
CA LYS A 329 -5.44 8.88 37.39
C LYS A 329 -5.97 7.96 36.29
N GLY A 330 -5.07 7.41 35.47
CA GLY A 330 -5.45 6.48 34.41
C GLY A 330 -5.82 5.10 34.97
N LEU A 331 -6.75 4.39 34.31
CA LEU A 331 -7.16 3.03 34.71
C LEU A 331 -5.97 2.08 34.90
N TRP A 332 -4.93 2.20 34.07
CA TRP A 332 -3.70 1.42 34.23
C TRP A 332 -2.96 1.73 35.54
N ALA A 333 -2.86 3.01 35.93
CA ALA A 333 -2.23 3.39 37.19
C ALA A 333 -3.03 2.94 38.43
N SER A 334 -4.35 2.81 38.30
CA SER A 334 -5.19 2.17 39.32
C SER A 334 -4.92 0.66 39.43
N LEU A 335 -4.74 -0.03 38.29
CA LEU A 335 -4.40 -1.46 38.24
C LEU A 335 -2.99 -1.74 38.78
N THR A 336 -1.99 -0.95 38.42
CA THR A 336 -0.62 -1.13 38.92
C THR A 336 -0.53 -0.96 40.44
N LYS A 337 -1.32 -0.08 41.06
CA LYS A 337 -1.41 0.01 42.53
C LYS A 337 -1.97 -1.27 43.18
N VAL A 338 -2.88 -2.01 42.54
CA VAL A 338 -3.29 -3.34 43.02
C VAL A 338 -2.11 -4.32 42.95
N PHE A 339 -1.30 -4.25 41.89
CA PHE A 339 -0.11 -5.08 41.73
C PHE A 339 1.09 -4.67 42.64
N VAL A 340 1.04 -3.51 43.33
CA VAL A 340 1.96 -3.18 44.43
C VAL A 340 1.72 -4.11 45.62
N TRP A 341 0.46 -4.42 45.96
CA TRP A 341 0.12 -5.34 47.06
C TRP A 341 0.60 -6.78 46.80
N ILE A 342 0.58 -7.22 45.55
CA ILE A 342 1.14 -8.51 45.09
C ILE A 342 2.69 -8.44 44.97
N GLY A 343 3.29 -7.28 45.26
CA GLY A 343 4.74 -7.10 45.29
C GLY A 343 5.41 -7.09 43.90
N LEU A 344 4.66 -6.93 42.82
CA LEU A 344 5.18 -6.84 41.44
C LEU A 344 5.72 -5.43 41.11
N TYR A 345 5.15 -4.42 41.77
CA TYR A 345 5.51 -3.00 41.62
C TYR A 345 6.00 -2.41 42.94
N SER A 346 6.71 -1.29 42.84
CA SER A 346 6.95 -0.30 43.89
C SER A 346 6.07 0.93 43.64
N GLU A 347 5.47 1.47 44.70
CA GLU A 347 4.83 2.80 44.65
C GLU A 347 5.87 3.86 45.02
N HIS A 348 5.82 5.02 44.36
CA HIS A 348 6.61 6.19 44.72
C HIS A 348 5.76 7.13 45.57
N ASP A 349 6.25 7.48 46.76
CA ASP A 349 5.73 8.58 47.57
C ASP A 349 5.64 9.86 46.72
N ASP A 350 4.67 10.74 46.99
CA ASP A 350 4.43 11.91 46.14
C ASP A 350 5.65 12.86 46.02
N GLU A 351 6.58 12.84 46.99
CA GLU A 351 7.87 13.56 46.95
C GLU A 351 8.85 12.97 45.93
N ASN A 352 8.81 11.65 45.73
CA ASN A 352 9.75 10.86 44.92
C ASN A 352 9.24 10.55 43.49
N GLN A 353 8.14 11.16 43.06
CA GLN A 353 7.54 10.92 41.75
C GLN A 353 8.30 11.64 40.62
N LYS A 354 9.16 10.89 39.90
CA LYS A 354 9.94 11.41 38.76
C LYS A 354 9.01 11.91 37.64
N ARG A 355 9.14 13.19 37.26
CA ARG A 355 8.48 13.76 36.08
C ARG A 355 9.05 13.17 34.78
N ILE A 356 8.17 12.87 33.83
CA ILE A 356 8.50 12.25 32.55
C ILE A 356 8.28 13.27 31.43
N TRP A 357 9.37 13.85 30.96
CA TRP A 357 9.42 14.90 29.95
C TRP A 357 8.69 14.52 28.65
N ALA A 358 8.26 15.52 27.88
CA ALA A 358 7.90 15.33 26.47
C ALA A 358 9.18 15.19 25.62
N LEU A 359 9.08 14.52 24.46
CA LEU A 359 10.19 14.54 23.48
C LEU A 359 10.39 15.97 22.96
N GLU A 360 9.30 16.73 22.92
CA GLU A 360 9.25 18.13 22.49
C GLU A 360 9.98 19.04 23.48
N GLU A 361 9.86 18.79 24.79
CA GLU A 361 10.59 19.48 25.86
C GLU A 361 12.09 19.12 25.85
N VAL A 362 12.44 17.86 25.60
CA VAL A 362 13.84 17.40 25.47
C VAL A 362 14.55 18.05 24.28
N ILE A 363 13.81 18.52 23.27
CA ILE A 363 14.32 19.22 22.08
C ILE A 363 14.15 20.75 22.22
N GLU A 364 13.77 21.25 23.41
CA GLU A 364 13.47 22.67 23.69
C GLU A 364 12.34 23.26 22.81
N ASN A 365 11.66 22.41 22.03
CA ASN A 365 10.70 22.75 20.99
C ASN A 365 9.27 22.77 21.57
N SER A 366 9.12 23.46 22.71
CA SER A 366 7.87 23.64 23.43
C SER A 366 6.80 24.22 22.50
N PRO A 367 5.72 23.48 22.20
CA PRO A 367 4.83 23.80 21.09
C PRO A 367 3.76 24.81 21.49
N PHE A 368 4.16 26.06 21.67
CA PHE A 368 3.25 27.17 21.92
C PHE A 368 2.33 27.40 20.70
N VAL A 369 1.02 27.25 20.91
CA VAL A 369 0.02 27.56 19.89
C VAL A 369 -0.49 28.98 20.15
N THR A 370 0.01 29.92 19.35
CA THR A 370 -0.34 31.35 19.36
C THR A 370 -1.23 31.69 18.17
N ARG A 371 -1.79 32.90 18.13
CA ARG A 371 -2.56 33.42 16.99
C ARG A 371 -1.85 33.25 15.64
N GLN A 372 -0.52 33.37 15.64
CA GLN A 372 0.35 33.31 14.47
C GLN A 372 0.87 31.89 14.19
N SER A 373 1.16 31.09 15.23
CA SER A 373 1.63 29.71 15.03
C SER A 373 0.49 28.71 14.78
N TRP A 374 -0.77 29.12 14.98
CA TRP A 374 -1.99 28.35 14.74
C TRP A 374 -2.05 27.73 13.34
N GLY A 375 -2.65 26.54 13.27
CA GLY A 375 -3.02 25.87 12.04
C GLY A 375 -3.91 24.67 12.36
N LEU A 376 -4.87 24.38 11.48
CA LEU A 376 -5.85 23.32 11.68
C LEU A 376 -5.20 21.96 11.97
N GLU A 377 -4.14 21.62 11.23
CA GLU A 377 -3.31 20.43 11.45
C GLU A 377 -2.73 20.41 12.87
N LYS A 378 -2.08 21.50 13.31
CA LYS A 378 -1.34 21.59 14.58
C LYS A 378 -2.22 21.43 15.82
N VAL A 379 -3.52 21.69 15.73
CA VAL A 379 -4.44 21.59 16.88
C VAL A 379 -5.33 20.33 16.80
N PHE A 380 -5.70 19.87 15.60
CA PHE A 380 -6.68 18.77 15.44
C PHE A 380 -6.10 17.48 14.86
N CYS A 381 -5.23 17.57 13.85
CA CYS A 381 -4.56 16.40 13.26
C CYS A 381 -3.31 15.97 14.07
N ARG A 382 -2.75 16.89 14.87
CA ARG A 382 -1.60 16.66 15.75
C ARG A 382 -1.84 15.47 16.69
N ASN A 383 -0.86 14.57 16.73
CA ASN A 383 -0.95 13.35 17.52
C ASN A 383 -1.06 13.65 19.02
N ARG A 384 -2.21 13.34 19.65
CA ARG A 384 -2.49 13.63 21.07
C ARG A 384 -1.68 12.79 22.07
N LYS A 385 -0.66 12.04 21.61
CA LYS A 385 0.40 11.44 22.44
C LYS A 385 1.64 12.37 22.59
N LEU A 386 1.60 13.56 21.99
CA LEU A 386 2.57 14.63 22.22
C LEU A 386 2.18 15.30 23.55
N ARG A 387 3.07 15.25 24.54
CA ARG A 387 2.67 15.32 25.96
C ARG A 387 2.31 16.73 26.43
N SER A 388 2.96 17.76 25.91
CA SER A 388 2.68 19.16 26.22
C SER A 388 2.24 19.95 24.98
N ALA A 389 1.28 20.86 25.16
CA ALA A 389 0.70 21.70 24.11
C ALA A 389 0.09 22.96 24.71
N ALA A 390 0.93 23.95 24.99
CA ALA A 390 0.50 25.19 25.62
C ALA A 390 -0.22 26.11 24.61
N VAL A 391 -1.55 26.18 24.71
CA VAL A 391 -2.37 27.14 23.97
C VAL A 391 -2.27 28.49 24.66
N VAL A 392 -1.72 29.50 23.98
CA VAL A 392 -1.59 30.85 24.55
C VAL A 392 -2.92 31.59 24.40
N THR A 393 -3.54 31.90 25.53
CA THR A 393 -4.64 32.88 25.62
C THR A 393 -4.08 34.19 26.18
N SER A 394 -4.68 35.32 25.77
CA SER A 394 -4.21 36.66 26.12
C SER A 394 -5.39 37.48 26.65
N ALA A 395 -5.13 38.28 27.68
CA ALA A 395 -6.11 39.19 28.26
C ALA A 395 -6.47 40.33 27.29
N GLN A 396 -7.59 40.99 27.57
CA GLN A 396 -8.49 41.60 26.58
C GLN A 396 -7.91 42.70 25.65
N ASN A 397 -6.73 43.24 25.95
CA ASN A 397 -6.13 44.36 25.19
C ASN A 397 -5.03 43.97 24.17
N ASP A 398 -4.28 42.87 24.34
CA ASP A 398 -3.29 42.45 23.32
C ASP A 398 -3.78 41.30 22.43
N ASN A 399 -4.62 41.68 21.47
CA ASN A 399 -5.12 40.81 20.41
C ASN A 399 -4.03 40.21 19.49
N ARG A 400 -2.74 40.58 19.61
CA ARG A 400 -1.70 40.15 18.67
C ARG A 400 -1.24 38.70 18.87
N ILE A 401 -1.29 38.19 20.10
CA ILE A 401 -0.62 36.92 20.48
C ILE A 401 -1.61 35.78 20.77
N GLY A 402 -2.70 36.04 21.51
CA GLY A 402 -3.63 35.01 21.98
C GLY A 402 -4.54 34.41 20.90
N LEU A 403 -4.87 33.12 21.02
CA LEU A 403 -5.79 32.44 20.09
C LEU A 403 -7.20 33.05 20.16
N GLY A 404 -7.76 33.46 19.01
CA GLY A 404 -9.11 34.02 18.95
C GLY A 404 -10.21 32.96 19.05
N GLU A 405 -11.33 33.28 19.70
CA GLU A 405 -12.50 32.38 19.78
C GLU A 405 -13.02 31.97 18.39
N ASN A 406 -13.03 32.89 17.42
CA ASN A 406 -13.38 32.56 16.04
C ASN A 406 -12.40 31.56 15.41
N GLN A 407 -11.09 31.67 15.69
CA GLN A 407 -10.12 30.68 15.22
C GLN A 407 -10.40 29.31 15.84
N MET A 408 -10.71 29.25 17.15
CA MET A 408 -11.10 28.01 17.84
C MET A 408 -12.38 27.38 17.28
N ASN A 409 -13.41 28.18 17.05
CA ASN A 409 -14.71 27.72 16.57
C ASN A 409 -14.61 27.24 15.11
N SER A 410 -13.89 27.96 14.23
CA SER A 410 -13.53 27.47 12.91
C SER A 410 -12.68 26.20 12.96
N SER A 411 -11.76 26.09 13.92
CA SER A 411 -10.95 24.89 14.16
C SER A 411 -11.79 23.66 14.52
N PHE A 412 -12.78 23.83 15.41
CA PHE A 412 -13.70 22.78 15.84
C PHE A 412 -14.67 22.41 14.71
N ALA A 413 -15.22 23.39 13.99
CA ALA A 413 -16.08 23.17 12.83
C ALA A 413 -15.34 22.43 11.69
N TYR A 414 -14.08 22.78 11.41
CA TYR A 414 -13.27 22.09 10.40
C TYR A 414 -13.06 20.61 10.72
N LEU A 415 -12.94 20.23 12.00
CA LEU A 415 -12.93 18.81 12.38
C LEU A 415 -14.21 18.11 11.90
N PHE A 416 -15.40 18.68 12.14
CA PHE A 416 -16.66 18.11 11.68
C PHE A 416 -16.80 18.12 10.15
N ILE A 417 -16.26 19.12 9.46
CA ILE A 417 -16.22 19.15 7.99
C ILE A 417 -15.32 18.02 7.45
N VAL A 418 -14.11 17.83 7.99
CA VAL A 418 -13.23 16.71 7.58
C VAL A 418 -13.83 15.35 7.95
N LEU A 419 -14.52 15.24 9.09
CA LEU A 419 -15.25 14.04 9.46
C LEU A 419 -16.37 13.74 8.45
N GLY A 420 -17.19 14.74 8.13
CA GLY A 420 -18.25 14.62 7.13
C GLY A 420 -17.72 14.28 5.74
N LEU A 421 -16.66 14.94 5.27
CA LEU A 421 -16.04 14.69 3.96
C LEU A 421 -15.41 13.30 3.87
N THR A 422 -14.77 12.81 4.93
CA THR A 422 -14.19 11.45 4.91
C THR A 422 -15.24 10.36 5.06
N LEU A 423 -16.35 10.61 5.77
CA LEU A 423 -17.53 9.72 5.77
C LEU A 423 -18.25 9.74 4.40
N LEU A 424 -18.37 10.90 3.76
CA LEU A 424 -18.90 11.03 2.39
C LEU A 424 -18.02 10.34 1.36
N ALA A 425 -16.69 10.43 1.46
CA ALA A 425 -15.76 9.70 0.60
C ALA A 425 -15.87 8.18 0.81
N LEU A 426 -16.04 7.73 2.05
CA LEU A 426 -16.30 6.32 2.38
C LEU A 426 -17.65 5.85 1.79
N PHE A 427 -18.70 6.66 1.89
CA PHE A 427 -20.01 6.36 1.28
C PHE A 427 -19.97 6.41 -0.25
N ALA A 428 -19.19 7.31 -0.86
CA ALA A 428 -18.98 7.35 -2.30
C ALA A 428 -18.22 6.12 -2.80
N ALA A 429 -17.22 5.64 -2.05
CA ALA A 429 -16.52 4.39 -2.35
C ALA A 429 -17.46 3.17 -2.22
N LEU A 430 -18.28 3.12 -1.17
CA LEU A 430 -19.30 2.07 -0.98
C LEU A 430 -20.38 2.10 -2.08
N ALA A 431 -20.80 3.28 -2.54
CA ALA A 431 -21.75 3.43 -3.63
C ALA A 431 -21.14 3.06 -4.99
N TRP A 432 -19.86 3.38 -5.21
CA TRP A 432 -19.12 3.00 -6.41
C TRP A 432 -18.97 1.48 -6.56
N ILE A 433 -18.73 0.76 -5.47
CA ILE A 433 -18.77 -0.73 -5.45
C ILE A 433 -20.17 -1.31 -5.24
N GLN A 434 -21.21 -0.47 -5.18
CA GLN A 434 -22.62 -0.84 -4.97
C GLN A 434 -22.85 -1.77 -3.76
N ALA A 435 -22.18 -1.46 -2.64
CA ALA A 435 -22.26 -2.23 -1.41
C ALA A 435 -23.69 -2.27 -0.83
N SER A 436 -23.99 -3.33 -0.06
CA SER A 436 -25.28 -3.49 0.61
C SER A 436 -25.58 -2.35 1.61
N VAL A 437 -26.86 -2.08 1.87
CA VAL A 437 -27.28 -1.09 2.89
C VAL A 437 -26.66 -1.38 4.27
N ALA A 438 -26.54 -2.66 4.65
CA ALA A 438 -25.88 -3.07 5.90
C ALA A 438 -24.39 -2.69 5.94
N SER A 439 -23.70 -2.71 4.79
CA SER A 439 -22.30 -2.32 4.68
C SER A 439 -22.08 -0.85 5.05
N TYR A 440 -23.00 0.06 4.70
CA TYR A 440 -22.93 1.47 5.12
C TYR A 440 -23.11 1.63 6.62
N PHE A 441 -24.04 0.89 7.24
CA PHE A 441 -24.23 0.92 8.69
C PHE A 441 -23.00 0.43 9.45
N ILE A 442 -22.40 -0.70 9.03
CA ILE A 442 -21.17 -1.24 9.61
C ILE A 442 -20.01 -0.25 9.44
N ALA A 443 -19.82 0.27 8.22
CA ALA A 443 -18.76 1.24 7.93
C ALA A 443 -18.92 2.54 8.73
N CYS A 444 -20.14 3.08 8.85
CA CYS A 444 -20.44 4.25 9.65
C CYS A 444 -20.21 4.00 11.16
N PHE A 445 -20.63 2.84 11.68
CA PHE A 445 -20.38 2.48 13.08
C PHE A 445 -18.88 2.36 13.39
N VAL A 446 -18.13 1.62 12.57
CA VAL A 446 -16.66 1.48 12.72
C VAL A 446 -15.98 2.85 12.62
N TYR A 447 -16.38 3.68 11.65
CA TYR A 447 -15.89 5.04 11.49
C TYR A 447 -16.14 5.91 12.74
N LEU A 448 -17.37 5.91 13.26
CA LEU A 448 -17.73 6.65 14.48
C LEU A 448 -16.96 6.16 15.71
N VAL A 449 -16.77 4.84 15.86
CA VAL A 449 -15.96 4.25 16.94
C VAL A 449 -14.50 4.72 16.84
N LEU A 450 -13.90 4.70 15.64
CA LEU A 450 -12.52 5.16 15.43
C LEU A 450 -12.37 6.67 15.71
N MET A 451 -13.30 7.49 15.22
CA MET A 451 -13.23 8.96 15.36
C MET A 451 -13.75 9.48 16.70
N SER A 452 -14.43 8.66 17.51
CA SER A 452 -14.94 9.01 18.85
C SER A 452 -13.88 9.67 19.75
N LYS A 453 -12.64 9.13 19.75
CA LYS A 453 -11.51 9.67 20.52
C LYS A 453 -11.04 11.03 19.99
N GLN A 454 -11.15 11.27 18.69
CA GLN A 454 -10.84 12.56 18.08
C GLN A 454 -11.88 13.61 18.47
N ILE A 455 -13.16 13.30 18.33
CA ILE A 455 -14.29 14.16 18.70
C ILE A 455 -14.26 14.48 20.20
N LEU A 456 -14.18 13.46 21.07
CA LEU A 456 -14.29 13.65 22.52
C LEU A 456 -13.13 14.49 23.09
N GLY A 457 -11.90 14.30 22.60
CA GLY A 457 -10.77 15.14 23.02
C GLY A 457 -10.80 16.55 22.44
N ALA A 458 -11.38 16.76 21.25
CA ALA A 458 -11.60 18.10 20.70
C ALA A 458 -12.64 18.86 21.52
N TYR A 459 -13.74 18.20 21.88
CA TYR A 459 -14.77 18.74 22.77
C TYR A 459 -14.21 19.07 24.16
N ARG A 460 -13.37 18.19 24.74
CA ARG A 460 -12.67 18.47 26.01
C ARG A 460 -11.80 19.73 25.92
N LEU A 461 -10.97 19.87 24.88
CA LEU A 461 -10.12 21.05 24.69
C LEU A 461 -10.94 22.33 24.53
N HIS A 462 -11.98 22.31 23.69
CA HIS A 462 -12.88 23.45 23.52
C HIS A 462 -13.58 23.83 24.84
N LYS A 463 -14.07 22.85 25.60
CA LYS A 463 -14.68 23.07 26.93
C LYS A 463 -13.69 23.63 27.96
N HIS A 464 -12.41 23.22 27.93
CA HIS A 464 -11.39 23.75 28.84
C HIS A 464 -11.09 25.21 28.51
N VAL A 465 -10.73 25.54 27.28
CA VAL A 465 -10.37 26.93 26.93
C VAL A 465 -11.55 27.89 27.08
N ARG A 466 -12.79 27.42 26.89
CA ARG A 466 -13.98 28.21 27.23
C ARG A 466 -14.05 28.55 28.74
N LYS A 467 -13.88 27.56 29.62
CA LYS A 467 -13.74 27.82 31.07
C LYS A 467 -12.58 28.78 31.36
N THR A 468 -11.41 28.56 30.75
CA THR A 468 -10.23 29.41 30.92
C THR A 468 -10.55 30.87 30.60
N LYS A 469 -11.27 31.13 29.51
CA LYS A 469 -11.73 32.47 29.11
C LYS A 469 -12.73 33.09 30.11
N GLU A 470 -13.62 32.28 30.68
CA GLU A 470 -14.54 32.71 31.74
C GLU A 470 -13.77 33.19 32.99
N TYR A 471 -12.64 32.55 33.35
CA TYR A 471 -11.74 33.03 34.41
C TYR A 471 -10.84 34.22 33.99
N THR A 472 -10.37 34.30 32.73
CA THR A 472 -9.48 35.41 32.29
C THR A 472 -10.20 36.77 32.22
N ALA A 473 -11.54 36.77 32.24
CA ALA A 473 -12.32 38.00 32.27
C ALA A 473 -12.12 38.83 33.55
N GLU A 474 -11.61 38.20 34.63
CA GLU A 474 -11.38 38.85 35.93
C GLU A 474 -9.90 39.25 36.16
N THR A 475 -8.95 38.75 35.35
CA THR A 475 -7.50 38.97 35.54
C THR A 475 -6.80 39.51 34.28
N THR A 476 -6.32 40.75 34.35
CA THR A 476 -6.00 41.57 33.17
C THR A 476 -4.61 41.39 32.54
N GLU A 477 -3.70 40.61 33.14
CA GLU A 477 -2.27 40.61 32.78
C GLU A 477 -1.65 39.23 32.48
N VAL A 478 -2.45 38.14 32.54
CA VAL A 478 -1.89 36.77 32.57
C VAL A 478 -1.99 36.06 31.22
N ALA A 479 -0.84 35.60 30.70
CA ALA A 479 -0.82 34.54 29.70
C ALA A 479 -0.99 33.19 30.40
N MET A 480 -2.17 32.56 30.23
CA MET A 480 -2.42 31.22 30.76
C MET A 480 -1.91 30.14 29.82
N PHE A 481 -1.05 29.25 30.34
CA PHE A 481 -0.50 28.10 29.61
C PHE A 481 -1.07 26.80 30.19
N HIS A 482 -1.82 26.04 29.37
CA HIS A 482 -2.38 24.75 29.77
C HIS A 482 -1.34 23.62 29.61
N VAL A 483 -0.77 23.13 30.72
CA VAL A 483 0.31 22.14 30.72
C VAL A 483 -0.16 20.79 31.25
N HIS A 484 0.13 19.74 30.48
CA HIS A 484 -0.15 18.34 30.82
C HIS A 484 1.16 17.65 31.22
N ASP A 485 1.35 17.45 32.52
CA ASP A 485 2.53 16.76 33.03
C ASP A 485 2.23 15.31 33.42
N TYR A 486 3.25 14.47 33.26
CA TYR A 486 3.18 13.04 33.50
C TYR A 486 4.20 12.65 34.57
N PHE A 487 3.71 12.16 35.69
CA PHE A 487 4.53 11.73 36.82
C PHE A 487 4.50 10.21 36.95
N LEU A 488 5.68 9.63 37.21
CA LEU A 488 5.88 8.21 37.44
C LEU A 488 5.40 7.84 38.85
N TRP A 489 4.26 7.15 38.96
CA TRP A 489 3.62 6.86 40.25
C TRP A 489 3.95 5.45 40.77
N THR A 490 3.91 4.43 39.91
CA THR A 490 4.29 3.05 40.31
C THR A 490 5.25 2.44 39.30
N THR A 491 6.42 1.99 39.74
CA THR A 491 7.44 1.33 38.93
C THR A 491 7.34 -0.20 39.03
N PRO A 492 7.45 -0.95 37.92
CA PRO A 492 7.58 -2.40 37.98
C PRO A 492 8.96 -2.80 38.54
N LYS A 493 9.03 -3.90 39.29
CA LYS A 493 10.33 -4.44 39.72
C LYS A 493 11.11 -4.99 38.53
N VAL A 494 12.44 -4.91 38.60
CA VAL A 494 13.35 -5.31 37.49
C VAL A 494 13.12 -6.76 37.05
N TRP A 495 12.94 -7.69 37.98
CA TRP A 495 12.65 -9.10 37.66
C TRP A 495 11.32 -9.27 36.91
N PHE A 496 10.30 -8.47 37.25
CA PHE A 496 8.99 -8.51 36.60
C PHE A 496 9.05 -7.95 35.17
N CYS A 497 9.92 -6.96 34.91
CA CYS A 497 10.22 -6.49 33.56
C CYS A 497 10.86 -7.58 32.68
N TRP A 498 11.80 -8.36 33.25
CA TRP A 498 12.41 -9.49 32.55
C TRP A 498 11.45 -10.66 32.35
N LEU A 499 10.54 -10.91 33.30
CA LEU A 499 9.47 -11.90 33.15
C LEU A 499 8.50 -11.50 32.03
N GLU A 500 7.99 -10.25 32.04
CA GLU A 500 7.08 -9.77 31.00
C GLU A 500 7.75 -9.80 29.62
N LEU A 501 9.01 -9.33 29.50
CA LEU A 501 9.80 -9.45 28.26
C LEU A 501 9.93 -10.91 27.78
N SER A 502 10.15 -11.85 28.70
CA SER A 502 10.29 -13.27 28.38
C SER A 502 8.96 -13.85 27.88
N LEU A 503 7.84 -13.47 28.50
CA LEU A 503 6.50 -13.83 28.05
C LEU A 503 6.16 -13.19 26.69
N GLU A 504 6.53 -11.92 26.46
CA GLU A 504 6.40 -11.27 25.15
C GLU A 504 7.18 -12.04 24.08
N PHE A 505 8.43 -12.42 24.35
CA PHE A 505 9.24 -13.17 23.40
C PHE A 505 8.69 -14.58 23.14
N VAL A 506 8.18 -15.27 24.17
CA VAL A 506 7.54 -16.58 24.00
C VAL A 506 6.26 -16.47 23.17
N PHE A 507 5.32 -15.57 23.53
CA PHE A 507 4.00 -15.49 22.89
C PHE A 507 3.98 -14.71 21.56
N LEU A 508 4.88 -13.75 21.34
CA LEU A 508 4.91 -12.91 20.14
C LEU A 508 6.09 -13.23 19.20
N PHE A 509 7.05 -14.06 19.61
CA PHE A 509 8.12 -14.54 18.72
C PHE A 509 8.15 -16.06 18.61
N ILE A 510 8.49 -16.78 19.68
CA ILE A 510 8.71 -18.24 19.63
C ILE A 510 7.44 -18.98 19.17
N LEU A 511 6.30 -18.75 19.80
CA LEU A 511 5.05 -19.47 19.49
C LEU A 511 4.56 -19.20 18.05
N PRO A 512 4.46 -17.95 17.55
CA PRO A 512 4.19 -17.67 16.14
C PRO A 512 5.19 -18.31 15.17
N VAL A 513 6.49 -18.24 15.45
CA VAL A 513 7.54 -18.86 14.61
C VAL A 513 7.35 -20.38 14.55
N SER A 514 7.30 -21.05 15.70
CA SER A 514 7.14 -22.50 15.78
C SER A 514 5.86 -22.96 15.12
N THR A 515 4.73 -22.27 15.32
CA THR A 515 3.45 -22.66 14.71
C THR A 515 3.44 -22.49 13.19
N LEU A 516 3.97 -21.38 12.65
CA LEU A 516 4.09 -21.19 11.20
C LEU A 516 4.96 -22.27 10.54
N PHE A 517 6.09 -22.65 11.16
CA PHE A 517 6.94 -23.74 10.64
C PHE A 517 6.29 -25.12 10.79
N ILE A 518 5.65 -25.43 11.93
CA ILE A 518 4.93 -26.69 12.17
C ILE A 518 3.77 -26.86 11.18
N THR A 519 3.03 -25.80 10.84
CA THR A 519 1.94 -25.87 9.85
C THR A 519 2.41 -25.81 8.40
N LYS A 520 3.73 -25.90 8.15
CA LYS A 520 4.39 -25.85 6.83
C LYS A 520 4.25 -24.51 6.09
N ASN A 521 3.94 -23.41 6.79
CA ASN A 521 3.80 -22.07 6.22
C ASN A 521 5.19 -21.39 6.08
N ILE A 522 6.14 -22.08 5.47
CA ILE A 522 7.59 -21.76 5.50
C ILE A 522 7.90 -20.36 4.98
N GLY A 523 7.31 -19.95 3.85
CA GLY A 523 7.53 -18.61 3.27
C GLY A 523 7.09 -17.49 4.22
N VAL A 524 5.86 -17.57 4.73
CA VAL A 524 5.34 -16.64 5.75
C VAL A 524 6.15 -16.70 7.04
N GLY A 525 6.62 -17.88 7.47
CA GLY A 525 7.47 -18.07 8.65
C GLY A 525 8.84 -17.39 8.54
N ILE A 526 9.50 -17.44 7.37
CA ILE A 526 10.76 -16.75 7.11
C ILE A 526 10.55 -15.23 7.12
N VAL A 527 9.51 -14.75 6.43
CA VAL A 527 9.13 -13.31 6.47
C VAL A 527 8.80 -12.88 7.89
N TYR A 528 8.10 -13.73 8.67
CA TYR A 528 7.81 -13.49 10.07
C TYR A 528 9.08 -13.28 10.88
N VAL A 529 10.05 -14.22 10.83
CA VAL A 529 11.30 -14.12 11.59
C VAL A 529 12.03 -12.80 11.27
N ILE A 530 12.14 -12.43 10.00
CA ILE A 530 12.82 -11.19 9.58
C ILE A 530 12.07 -9.95 10.08
N VAL A 531 10.77 -9.86 9.79
CA VAL A 531 9.94 -8.70 10.14
C VAL A 531 9.78 -8.56 11.66
N ALA A 532 9.55 -9.65 12.37
CA ALA A 532 9.43 -9.68 13.83
C ALA A 532 10.76 -9.37 14.53
N LEU A 533 11.90 -9.81 14.00
CA LEU A 533 13.22 -9.46 14.54
C LEU A 533 13.51 -7.96 14.37
N ILE A 534 13.37 -7.43 13.15
CA ILE A 534 13.55 -5.99 12.86
C ILE A 534 12.58 -5.14 13.70
N THR A 535 11.33 -5.57 13.82
CA THR A 535 10.31 -4.86 14.60
C THR A 535 10.61 -4.93 16.09
N SER A 536 11.06 -6.07 16.61
CA SER A 536 11.51 -6.20 17.99
C SER A 536 12.69 -5.27 18.25
N ILE A 537 13.75 -5.33 17.44
CA ILE A 537 14.94 -4.46 17.56
C ILE A 537 14.51 -2.98 17.55
N ARG A 538 13.71 -2.53 16.57
CA ARG A 538 13.23 -1.13 16.50
C ARG A 538 12.34 -0.75 17.68
N THR A 539 11.54 -1.68 18.20
CA THR A 539 10.62 -1.42 19.30
C THR A 539 11.36 -1.39 20.64
N TYR A 540 12.37 -2.23 20.84
CA TYR A 540 13.19 -2.28 22.07
C TYR A 540 14.27 -1.19 22.10
N LEU A 541 15.04 -1.02 21.02
CA LEU A 541 16.07 0.02 20.89
C LEU A 541 15.48 1.37 20.42
N ASN A 542 14.28 1.70 20.90
CA ASN A 542 13.62 2.94 20.55
C ASN A 542 14.30 4.12 21.26
N ALA A 543 15.16 4.84 20.54
CA ALA A 543 15.94 5.95 21.10
C ALA A 543 15.08 7.10 21.69
N ARG A 544 13.79 7.22 21.30
CA ARG A 544 12.85 8.12 21.97
C ARG A 544 12.73 7.79 23.47
N THR A 545 12.62 6.51 23.81
CA THR A 545 12.56 6.03 25.21
C THR A 545 13.75 6.53 26.02
N CYS A 546 14.96 6.48 25.43
CA CYS A 546 16.20 6.96 26.04
C CYS A 546 16.17 8.48 26.23
N LEU A 547 15.83 9.25 25.19
CA LEU A 547 15.74 10.72 25.27
C LEU A 547 14.76 11.21 26.35
N LEU A 548 13.61 10.55 26.49
CA LEU A 548 12.62 10.87 27.54
C LEU A 548 13.15 10.62 28.97
N GLU A 549 14.15 9.76 29.14
CA GLU A 549 14.71 9.37 30.44
C GLU A 549 15.83 10.29 30.92
N PHE A 550 16.62 10.84 29.97
CA PHE A 550 17.71 11.79 30.22
C PHE A 550 17.21 13.21 30.53
N GLY A 551 16.04 13.60 30.02
CA GLY A 551 15.48 14.93 30.21
C GLY A 551 16.10 16.01 29.28
N PRO A 552 15.84 17.30 29.56
CA PRO A 552 16.29 18.42 28.74
C PRO A 552 17.81 18.50 28.61
N LEU A 553 18.27 18.84 27.40
CA LEU A 553 19.69 18.86 27.04
C LEU A 553 20.44 20.10 27.57
N ASP A 554 19.72 21.14 27.99
CA ASP A 554 20.23 22.37 28.61
C ASP A 554 20.58 22.18 30.11
N GLN A 555 19.85 21.32 30.82
CA GLN A 555 20.00 21.14 32.28
C GLN A 555 21.19 20.25 32.69
N GLN A 556 21.87 19.60 31.74
CA GLN A 556 23.19 19.04 31.99
C GLN A 556 24.24 20.14 31.80
N HIS A 557 25.05 20.39 32.84
CA HIS A 557 26.09 21.44 32.83
C HIS A 557 27.23 21.13 31.85
N PHE A 558 27.00 21.39 30.56
CA PHE A 558 28.06 21.37 29.55
C PHE A 558 28.94 22.61 29.68
N GLY A 559 30.26 22.39 29.67
CA GLY A 559 31.25 23.48 29.62
C GLY A 559 31.10 24.30 28.34
N ARG A 560 31.56 25.56 28.38
CA ARG A 560 31.37 26.56 27.30
C ARG A 560 31.84 26.10 25.91
N ASP A 561 32.76 25.16 25.83
CA ASP A 561 33.37 24.70 24.58
C ASP A 561 32.53 23.65 23.81
N ASN A 562 31.48 23.09 24.42
CA ASN A 562 30.75 21.94 23.88
C ASN A 562 29.57 22.28 22.93
N GLU A 563 29.61 23.43 22.26
CA GLU A 563 28.63 23.82 21.24
C GLU A 563 28.46 22.74 20.14
N LYS A 564 29.56 22.09 19.75
CA LYS A 564 29.58 20.99 18.77
C LYS A 564 28.76 19.77 19.23
N ASP A 565 28.78 19.47 20.52
CA ASP A 565 28.01 18.37 21.11
C ASP A 565 26.53 18.70 21.22
N TRP A 566 26.18 19.94 21.59
CA TRP A 566 24.78 20.39 21.54
C TRP A 566 24.23 20.32 20.11
N ARG A 567 24.96 20.84 19.11
CA ARG A 567 24.59 20.70 17.68
C ARG A 567 24.40 19.24 17.27
N ARG A 568 25.29 18.33 17.69
CA ARG A 568 25.21 16.88 17.39
C ARG A 568 23.97 16.25 18.04
N LYS A 569 23.72 16.50 19.32
CA LYS A 569 22.57 15.97 20.07
C LYS A 569 21.24 16.51 19.55
N HIS A 570 21.15 17.80 19.23
CA HIS A 570 19.95 18.41 18.64
C HIS A 570 19.63 17.82 17.25
N THR A 571 20.63 17.69 16.38
CA THR A 571 20.48 17.07 15.05
C THR A 571 19.94 15.64 15.17
N ILE A 572 20.51 14.84 16.07
CA ILE A 572 20.07 13.46 16.34
C ILE A 572 18.62 13.44 16.84
N ALA A 573 18.27 14.32 17.77
CA ALA A 573 16.92 14.37 18.33
C ALA A 573 15.87 14.86 17.30
N GLN A 574 16.22 15.78 16.40
CA GLN A 574 15.38 16.16 15.26
C GLN A 574 15.15 14.98 14.30
N VAL A 575 16.20 14.25 13.91
CA VAL A 575 16.03 13.04 13.08
C VAL A 575 15.18 12.00 13.80
N MET A 576 15.38 11.79 15.10
CA MET A 576 14.56 10.86 15.91
C MET A 576 13.10 11.32 16.04
N LYS A 577 12.82 12.63 15.97
CA LYS A 577 11.46 13.18 15.85
C LYS A 577 10.85 12.83 14.49
N GLU A 578 11.58 12.97 13.38
CA GLU A 578 11.04 12.68 12.03
C GLU A 578 10.92 11.17 11.72
N VAL A 579 11.87 10.35 12.16
CA VAL A 579 11.89 8.88 11.95
C VAL A 579 11.09 8.12 13.02
N GLY A 580 10.94 8.71 14.22
CA GLY A 580 10.30 8.09 15.38
C GLY A 580 8.87 8.54 15.70
N THR A 581 8.35 9.62 15.08
CA THR A 581 6.95 10.05 15.36
C THR A 581 5.93 9.18 14.63
N GLY A 582 5.12 8.48 15.42
CA GLY A 582 4.28 7.39 14.96
C GLY A 582 3.05 7.75 14.11
N PHE A 583 2.90 8.95 13.54
CA PHE A 583 1.73 9.26 12.70
C PHE A 583 1.72 8.43 11.40
N LYS A 584 2.83 8.43 10.65
CA LYS A 584 2.97 7.63 9.42
C LYS A 584 2.80 6.13 9.69
N SER A 585 3.40 5.64 10.78
CA SER A 585 3.25 4.24 11.22
C SER A 585 1.81 3.92 11.67
N GLN A 586 1.11 4.83 12.36
CA GLN A 586 -0.31 4.66 12.72
C GLN A 586 -1.22 4.67 11.49
N PHE A 587 -0.94 5.51 10.49
CA PHE A 587 -1.64 5.50 9.21
C PHE A 587 -1.49 4.15 8.50
N TRP A 588 -0.26 3.65 8.32
CA TRP A 588 -0.05 2.34 7.69
C TRP A 588 -0.57 1.16 8.53
N THR A 589 -0.53 1.26 9.86
CA THR A 589 -1.18 0.30 10.77
C THR A 589 -2.70 0.29 10.56
N ALA A 590 -3.33 1.45 10.36
CA ALA A 590 -4.76 1.55 10.08
C ALA A 590 -5.11 1.01 8.69
N VAL A 591 -4.32 1.33 7.65
CA VAL A 591 -4.52 0.81 6.29
C VAL A 591 -4.44 -0.73 6.26
N LEU A 592 -3.39 -1.32 6.82
CA LEU A 592 -3.27 -2.77 6.94
C LEU A 592 -4.36 -3.38 7.85
N GLY A 593 -4.79 -2.64 8.88
CA GLY A 593 -5.93 -2.99 9.74
C GLY A 593 -7.27 -3.04 8.99
N VAL A 594 -7.49 -2.20 7.97
CA VAL A 594 -8.68 -2.28 7.11
C VAL A 594 -8.65 -3.56 6.27
N PHE A 595 -7.51 -3.95 5.69
CA PHE A 595 -7.39 -5.23 5.00
C PHE A 595 -7.64 -6.42 5.92
N ILE A 596 -7.18 -6.38 7.18
CA ILE A 596 -7.52 -7.38 8.20
C ILE A 596 -9.03 -7.45 8.43
N VAL A 597 -9.72 -6.31 8.57
CA VAL A 597 -11.18 -6.30 8.72
C VAL A 597 -11.88 -6.88 7.50
N ILE A 598 -11.39 -6.60 6.28
CA ILE A 598 -11.91 -7.21 5.04
C ILE A 598 -11.71 -8.74 5.06
N PHE A 599 -10.51 -9.24 5.40
CA PHE A 599 -10.24 -10.67 5.49
C PHE A 599 -11.03 -11.34 6.63
N CYS A 600 -11.29 -10.65 7.75
CA CYS A 600 -12.22 -11.11 8.79
C CYS A 600 -13.68 -11.18 8.31
N ILE A 601 -14.14 -10.23 7.48
CA ILE A 601 -15.48 -10.26 6.89
C ILE A 601 -15.61 -11.42 5.91
N LEU A 602 -14.61 -11.66 5.06
CA LEU A 602 -14.56 -12.83 4.18
C LEU A 602 -14.53 -14.14 4.98
N PHE A 603 -13.74 -14.22 6.05
CA PHE A 603 -13.71 -15.36 6.98
C PHE A 603 -15.08 -15.63 7.60
N VAL A 604 -15.77 -14.60 8.12
CA VAL A 604 -17.12 -14.73 8.67
C VAL A 604 -18.13 -15.11 7.57
N GLY A 605 -17.92 -14.65 6.33
CA GLY A 605 -18.67 -15.11 5.16
C GLY A 605 -18.51 -16.60 4.88
N VAL A 606 -17.27 -17.13 4.88
CA VAL A 606 -16.99 -18.57 4.78
C VAL A 606 -17.76 -19.31 5.87
N VAL A 607 -17.55 -18.95 7.14
CA VAL A 607 -18.21 -19.58 8.30
C VAL A 607 -19.74 -19.55 8.16
N ALA A 608 -20.33 -18.42 7.76
CA ALA A 608 -21.78 -18.29 7.61
C ALA A 608 -22.33 -19.13 6.46
N THR A 609 -21.67 -19.16 5.29
CA THR A 609 -22.09 -20.02 4.16
C THR A 609 -21.97 -21.51 4.50
N SER A 610 -20.96 -21.91 5.28
CA SER A 610 -20.85 -23.28 5.82
C SER A 610 -21.97 -23.70 6.78
N PHE A 611 -22.84 -22.76 7.21
CA PHE A 611 -24.00 -23.03 8.08
C PHE A 611 -25.37 -22.92 7.39
N GLY A 612 -25.42 -23.02 6.05
CA GLY A 612 -26.65 -23.38 5.34
C GLY A 612 -27.42 -22.21 4.70
N VAL A 613 -26.73 -21.34 3.97
CA VAL A 613 -27.38 -20.57 2.90
C VAL A 613 -27.08 -21.29 1.58
N GLU A 614 -28.01 -22.12 1.11
CA GLU A 614 -27.94 -22.63 -0.27
C GLU A 614 -28.10 -21.45 -1.25
N PRO A 615 -27.26 -21.35 -2.30
CA PRO A 615 -27.51 -20.43 -3.39
C PRO A 615 -28.75 -20.87 -4.19
N ASP A 616 -29.35 -19.93 -4.92
CA ASP A 616 -30.49 -20.21 -5.79
C ASP A 616 -30.01 -20.94 -7.07
N GLU A 617 -29.88 -22.27 -6.95
CA GLU A 617 -29.47 -23.18 -8.03
C GLU A 617 -30.69 -23.63 -8.89
N SER A 618 -31.66 -22.75 -9.09
CA SER A 618 -32.81 -23.00 -9.96
C SER A 618 -32.42 -23.09 -11.45
N ALA A 619 -33.06 -24.00 -12.18
CA ALA A 619 -32.81 -24.23 -13.59
C ALA A 619 -33.25 -23.02 -14.45
N LEU A 620 -32.53 -22.75 -15.54
CA LEU A 620 -32.80 -21.57 -16.37
C LEU A 620 -34.19 -21.64 -17.02
N LYS A 621 -35.11 -20.76 -16.61
CA LYS A 621 -36.39 -20.57 -17.30
C LYS A 621 -36.13 -20.00 -18.70
N VAL A 622 -36.48 -20.77 -19.73
CA VAL A 622 -36.33 -20.41 -21.15
C VAL A 622 -37.64 -20.60 -21.90
N ALA A 623 -37.97 -19.67 -22.79
CA ALA A 623 -39.02 -19.82 -23.78
C ALA A 623 -38.49 -20.56 -25.02
N VAL A 624 -39.32 -21.43 -25.59
CA VAL A 624 -39.11 -22.11 -26.87
C VAL A 624 -39.95 -21.44 -27.97
N ASP A 625 -39.75 -21.83 -29.23
CA ASP A 625 -40.47 -21.31 -30.40
C ASP A 625 -40.48 -19.76 -30.49
N VAL A 626 -39.35 -19.16 -30.14
CA VAL A 626 -39.01 -17.73 -30.21
C VAL A 626 -37.58 -17.59 -30.72
N ASP A 627 -37.30 -16.56 -31.53
CA ASP A 627 -35.96 -16.33 -32.09
C ASP A 627 -35.57 -14.83 -32.14
N TYR A 628 -34.33 -14.55 -31.75
CA TYR A 628 -33.60 -13.36 -32.17
C TYR A 628 -32.85 -13.66 -33.48
N PRO A 629 -33.09 -12.93 -34.58
CA PRO A 629 -32.38 -13.13 -35.85
C PRO A 629 -30.91 -12.65 -35.82
N GLY A 630 -30.46 -12.12 -34.68
CA GLY A 630 -29.24 -11.33 -34.54
C GLY A 630 -29.41 -9.91 -35.06
N VAL A 631 -28.55 -8.98 -34.64
CA VAL A 631 -28.62 -7.57 -35.06
C VAL A 631 -28.28 -7.41 -36.54
N GLU A 632 -28.97 -6.50 -37.22
CA GLU A 632 -28.65 -6.05 -38.58
C GLU A 632 -27.53 -5.00 -38.51
N GLY A 633 -26.28 -5.39 -38.78
CA GLY A 633 -25.11 -4.52 -38.68
C GLY A 633 -23.83 -5.30 -38.35
N PHE A 634 -22.81 -4.59 -37.85
CA PHE A 634 -21.57 -5.22 -37.37
C PHE A 634 -21.83 -6.01 -36.08
N ARG A 635 -21.98 -7.34 -36.22
CA ARG A 635 -22.02 -8.29 -35.09
C ARG A 635 -20.61 -8.46 -34.50
N TYR A 636 -20.52 -9.08 -33.33
CA TYR A 636 -19.22 -9.51 -32.80
C TYR A 636 -18.56 -10.50 -33.78
N ALA A 637 -17.28 -10.31 -34.11
CA ALA A 637 -16.55 -11.24 -34.99
C ALA A 637 -16.56 -12.68 -34.43
N SER A 638 -16.68 -12.81 -33.11
CA SER A 638 -16.85 -14.10 -32.43
C SER A 638 -18.14 -14.84 -32.75
N CYS A 639 -19.19 -14.17 -33.26
CA CYS A 639 -20.47 -14.81 -33.63
C CYS A 639 -20.34 -15.82 -34.79
N GLU A 640 -19.23 -15.76 -35.54
CA GLU A 640 -18.93 -16.62 -36.68
C GLU A 640 -17.82 -17.65 -36.37
N ILE A 641 -17.38 -17.73 -35.11
CA ILE A 641 -16.49 -18.81 -34.64
C ILE A 641 -17.27 -20.13 -34.60
N GLN A 642 -17.31 -20.79 -35.75
CA GLN A 642 -17.76 -22.17 -35.92
C GLN A 642 -16.57 -23.06 -36.32
N ASN A 643 -15.80 -22.63 -37.32
CA ASN A 643 -14.67 -23.40 -37.85
C ASN A 643 -13.48 -23.49 -36.87
N THR A 644 -13.24 -22.46 -36.06
CA THR A 644 -12.01 -22.34 -35.24
C THR A 644 -11.97 -23.31 -34.05
N PHE A 645 -13.12 -23.82 -33.59
CA PHE A 645 -13.18 -24.87 -32.56
C PHE A 645 -13.00 -26.30 -33.13
N ASN A 646 -12.75 -26.43 -34.44
CA ASN A 646 -12.60 -27.71 -35.15
C ASN A 646 -13.82 -28.67 -35.00
N ILE A 647 -14.98 -28.10 -34.71
CA ILE A 647 -16.27 -28.80 -34.71
C ILE A 647 -16.84 -28.64 -36.12
N THR A 648 -17.10 -29.76 -36.79
CA THR A 648 -17.40 -29.80 -38.23
C THR A 648 -18.71 -29.08 -38.55
N SER A 649 -18.78 -28.54 -39.76
CA SER A 649 -19.79 -27.55 -40.16
C SER A 649 -21.24 -28.07 -40.08
N GLN A 650 -22.17 -27.10 -39.98
CA GLN A 650 -23.62 -27.25 -39.78
C GLN A 650 -24.08 -27.57 -38.34
N ASN A 651 -23.45 -28.50 -37.60
CA ASN A 651 -23.94 -28.93 -36.28
C ASN A 651 -23.06 -28.56 -35.06
N GLY A 652 -22.03 -27.73 -35.23
CA GLY A 652 -21.08 -27.41 -34.15
C GLY A 652 -21.61 -26.50 -33.02
N ILE A 653 -21.05 -26.67 -31.81
CA ILE A 653 -21.32 -25.83 -30.63
C ILE A 653 -20.98 -24.36 -30.96
N SER A 654 -21.95 -23.48 -30.79
CA SER A 654 -21.79 -22.04 -31.01
C SER A 654 -21.22 -21.30 -29.78
N LEU A 655 -20.82 -20.04 -29.97
CA LEU A 655 -20.41 -19.16 -28.87
C LEU A 655 -21.49 -19.02 -27.77
N VAL A 656 -22.77 -19.02 -28.18
CA VAL A 656 -23.91 -18.97 -27.25
C VAL A 656 -24.06 -20.28 -26.50
N ASP A 657 -23.87 -21.41 -27.18
CA ASP A 657 -23.92 -22.75 -26.58
C ASP A 657 -22.81 -22.95 -25.53
N ALA A 658 -21.60 -22.46 -25.81
CA ALA A 658 -20.50 -22.48 -24.85
C ALA A 658 -20.77 -21.60 -23.62
N ALA A 659 -21.44 -20.45 -23.80
CA ALA A 659 -21.88 -19.58 -22.71
C ALA A 659 -23.03 -20.22 -21.89
N PHE A 660 -24.01 -20.85 -22.53
CA PHE A 660 -25.05 -21.63 -21.85
C PHE A 660 -24.46 -22.82 -21.08
N LEU A 661 -23.54 -23.58 -21.68
CA LEU A 661 -22.86 -24.68 -20.98
C LEU A 661 -22.11 -24.18 -19.72
N SER A 662 -21.60 -22.95 -19.71
CA SER A 662 -21.04 -22.31 -18.50
C SER A 662 -22.07 -21.99 -17.41
N PHE A 663 -23.35 -21.79 -17.76
CA PHE A 663 -24.47 -21.71 -16.81
C PHE A 663 -24.74 -23.07 -16.17
N VAL A 664 -24.76 -24.15 -16.96
CA VAL A 664 -25.15 -25.52 -16.52
C VAL A 664 -24.31 -26.04 -15.33
N ALA A 665 -23.09 -25.53 -15.15
CA ALA A 665 -22.27 -25.84 -13.97
C ALA A 665 -22.87 -25.38 -12.62
N TYR A 666 -23.83 -24.46 -12.63
CA TYR A 666 -24.52 -23.94 -11.43
C TYR A 666 -25.83 -24.66 -11.10
N GLU A 667 -26.41 -25.46 -12.01
CA GLU A 667 -27.68 -26.14 -11.77
C GLU A 667 -27.55 -27.33 -10.81
N LYS A 668 -28.63 -27.72 -10.13
CA LYS A 668 -28.68 -29.00 -9.40
C LYS A 668 -28.63 -30.19 -10.37
N LYS A 669 -28.02 -31.30 -9.96
CA LYS A 669 -27.73 -32.48 -10.81
C LYS A 669 -28.97 -32.98 -11.54
N GLU A 670 -30.09 -33.04 -10.84
CA GLU A 670 -31.39 -33.52 -11.32
C GLU A 670 -31.96 -32.66 -12.46
N SER A 671 -31.53 -31.39 -12.57
CA SER A 671 -31.99 -30.46 -13.62
C SER A 671 -31.14 -30.55 -14.89
N VAL A 672 -29.84 -30.83 -14.78
CA VAL A 672 -28.84 -30.71 -15.86
C VAL A 672 -29.29 -31.35 -17.17
N GLN A 673 -29.66 -32.64 -17.11
CA GLN A 673 -30.05 -33.40 -18.30
C GLN A 673 -31.32 -32.82 -18.95
N SER A 674 -32.24 -32.26 -18.16
CA SER A 674 -33.45 -31.61 -18.69
C SER A 674 -33.12 -30.28 -19.38
N SER A 675 -32.23 -29.48 -18.80
CA SER A 675 -31.81 -28.18 -19.33
C SER A 675 -31.02 -28.32 -20.63
N ILE A 676 -30.03 -29.24 -20.68
CA ILE A 676 -29.25 -29.47 -21.90
C ILE A 676 -30.11 -30.07 -23.03
N THR A 677 -31.01 -31.02 -22.73
CA THR A 677 -31.92 -31.55 -23.75
C THR A 677 -32.90 -30.48 -24.26
N ARG A 678 -33.42 -29.60 -23.39
CA ARG A 678 -34.29 -28.47 -23.78
C ARG A 678 -33.55 -27.42 -24.61
N TRP A 679 -32.26 -27.17 -24.34
CA TRP A 679 -31.44 -26.21 -25.08
C TRP A 679 -30.99 -26.74 -26.44
N PHE A 680 -30.47 -27.96 -26.50
CA PHE A 680 -29.82 -28.49 -27.71
C PHE A 680 -30.77 -29.10 -28.74
N GLN A 681 -32.02 -29.43 -28.34
CA GLN A 681 -33.16 -29.81 -29.19
C GLN A 681 -32.85 -30.79 -30.34
N GLY A 682 -33.02 -32.10 -30.08
CA GLY A 682 -32.90 -33.15 -31.10
C GLY A 682 -31.47 -33.65 -31.36
N VAL A 683 -30.45 -32.98 -30.82
CA VAL A 683 -29.08 -33.52 -30.69
C VAL A 683 -29.02 -34.46 -29.48
N LEU A 684 -28.33 -35.60 -29.58
CA LEU A 684 -28.04 -36.44 -28.43
C LEU A 684 -27.00 -35.76 -27.53
N VAL A 685 -27.41 -35.39 -26.32
CA VAL A 685 -26.54 -34.80 -25.29
C VAL A 685 -26.75 -35.55 -23.99
N LYS A 686 -25.66 -35.96 -23.33
CA LYS A 686 -25.69 -36.79 -22.12
C LYS A 686 -24.79 -36.21 -21.03
N ASP A 687 -25.27 -36.15 -19.80
CA ASP A 687 -24.43 -35.94 -18.61
C ASP A 687 -23.67 -37.24 -18.25
N HIS A 688 -22.37 -37.13 -17.96
CA HIS A 688 -21.49 -38.23 -17.55
C HIS A 688 -20.98 -38.10 -16.12
N GLU A 689 -21.68 -37.34 -15.25
CA GLU A 689 -21.31 -37.20 -13.83
C GLU A 689 -21.14 -38.56 -13.12
N ASP A 690 -22.04 -39.51 -13.32
CA ASP A 690 -21.96 -40.83 -12.67
C ASP A 690 -20.91 -41.77 -13.30
N ASP A 691 -20.71 -41.73 -14.63
CA ASP A 691 -19.87 -42.71 -15.32
C ASP A 691 -18.37 -42.39 -15.23
N HIS A 692 -17.97 -41.12 -15.32
CA HIS A 692 -16.56 -40.73 -15.38
C HIS A 692 -16.14 -39.78 -14.26
N LEU A 693 -17.00 -38.84 -13.87
CA LEU A 693 -16.62 -37.82 -12.88
C LEU A 693 -16.57 -38.39 -11.45
N GLN A 694 -17.56 -39.17 -11.03
CA GLN A 694 -17.55 -39.82 -9.71
C GLN A 694 -16.36 -40.77 -9.58
N ASN A 695 -16.11 -41.61 -10.59
CA ASN A 695 -14.94 -42.49 -10.68
C ASN A 695 -13.59 -41.74 -10.68
N PHE A 696 -13.54 -40.49 -11.17
CA PHE A 696 -12.37 -39.63 -11.00
C PHE A 696 -12.26 -39.07 -9.58
N LYS A 697 -13.35 -38.54 -9.00
CA LYS A 697 -13.34 -37.95 -7.65
C LYS A 697 -12.86 -38.98 -6.61
N GLU A 698 -13.36 -40.21 -6.68
CA GLU A 698 -12.92 -41.31 -5.81
C GLU A 698 -11.43 -41.66 -5.98
N TRP A 699 -10.92 -41.65 -7.22
CA TRP A 699 -9.50 -41.85 -7.51
C TRP A 699 -8.61 -40.69 -7.03
N TYR A 700 -9.12 -39.45 -7.10
CA TYR A 700 -8.35 -38.23 -6.81
C TYR A 700 -8.29 -37.89 -5.30
N GLY A 701 -9.33 -38.25 -4.52
CA GLY A 701 -9.33 -38.07 -3.06
C GLY A 701 -10.69 -37.95 -2.36
N GLY A 702 -11.80 -38.08 -3.08
CA GLY A 702 -13.18 -38.10 -2.57
C GLY A 702 -13.73 -36.71 -2.19
N ASP A 703 -12.99 -35.94 -1.41
CA ASP A 703 -13.39 -34.61 -0.94
C ASP A 703 -12.83 -33.49 -1.82
N SER A 704 -13.64 -33.05 -2.80
CA SER A 704 -13.39 -31.84 -3.59
C SER A 704 -14.33 -30.69 -3.19
N ASN A 705 -13.80 -29.47 -3.23
CA ASN A 705 -14.60 -28.23 -3.16
C ASN A 705 -14.93 -27.68 -4.56
N VAL A 706 -14.35 -28.24 -5.64
CA VAL A 706 -14.52 -27.76 -7.01
C VAL A 706 -15.75 -28.41 -7.63
N VAL A 707 -16.70 -27.60 -8.09
CA VAL A 707 -17.88 -28.09 -8.82
C VAL A 707 -17.67 -27.91 -10.31
N TYR A 708 -17.67 -29.03 -11.03
CA TYR A 708 -17.56 -29.11 -12.47
C TYR A 708 -18.31 -30.35 -12.96
N LYS A 709 -18.71 -30.37 -14.24
CA LYS A 709 -19.53 -31.42 -14.85
C LYS A 709 -18.96 -31.82 -16.21
N PHE A 710 -19.26 -33.03 -16.69
CA PHE A 710 -18.77 -33.54 -17.96
C PHE A 710 -19.95 -33.93 -18.87
N ILE A 711 -20.15 -33.15 -19.93
CA ILE A 711 -21.30 -33.23 -20.82
C ILE A 711 -20.81 -33.76 -22.18
N GLY A 712 -21.34 -34.89 -22.60
CA GLY A 712 -20.97 -35.54 -23.86
C GLY A 712 -21.96 -35.28 -24.98
N PHE A 713 -21.44 -35.09 -26.19
CA PHE A 713 -22.18 -34.97 -27.45
C PHE A 713 -21.75 -36.12 -28.38
N PRO A 714 -22.33 -37.33 -28.27
CA PRO A 714 -21.91 -38.49 -29.06
C PRO A 714 -21.98 -38.26 -30.57
N ASP A 715 -23.01 -37.55 -31.04
CA ASP A 715 -23.22 -37.21 -32.46
C ASP A 715 -22.11 -36.31 -33.06
N LEU A 716 -21.32 -35.65 -32.20
CA LEU A 716 -20.25 -34.72 -32.57
C LEU A 716 -18.84 -35.24 -32.21
N ASP A 717 -18.75 -36.40 -31.55
CA ASP A 717 -17.53 -36.94 -30.92
C ASP A 717 -16.80 -35.89 -30.06
N LEU A 718 -17.57 -35.24 -29.17
CA LEU A 718 -17.14 -34.07 -28.40
C LEU A 718 -17.57 -34.17 -26.92
N GLY A 719 -16.59 -34.09 -26.03
CA GLY A 719 -16.80 -33.87 -24.60
C GLY A 719 -16.67 -32.38 -24.23
N VAL A 720 -17.49 -31.92 -23.29
CA VAL A 720 -17.39 -30.59 -22.69
C VAL A 720 -17.25 -30.71 -21.18
N VAL A 721 -16.16 -30.19 -20.61
CA VAL A 721 -16.06 -29.98 -19.16
C VAL A 721 -16.54 -28.56 -18.85
N THR A 722 -17.58 -28.43 -18.04
CA THR A 722 -18.07 -27.12 -17.58
C THR A 722 -17.79 -26.92 -16.08
N ILE A 723 -17.26 -25.75 -15.72
CA ILE A 723 -16.70 -25.48 -14.39
C ILE A 723 -17.45 -24.32 -13.73
N ARG A 724 -17.95 -24.55 -12.51
CA ARG A 724 -18.75 -23.58 -11.75
C ARG A 724 -17.85 -22.46 -11.23
N GLY A 725 -18.35 -21.23 -11.34
CA GLY A 725 -17.73 -20.08 -10.70
C GLY A 725 -18.25 -19.80 -9.29
N THR A 726 -18.01 -18.58 -8.84
CA THR A 726 -18.20 -18.16 -7.45
C THR A 726 -19.65 -18.25 -7.00
N SER A 727 -19.91 -19.12 -6.03
CA SER A 727 -21.24 -19.43 -5.47
C SER A 727 -21.25 -19.45 -3.93
N SER A 728 -20.11 -19.79 -3.34
CA SER A 728 -19.83 -19.84 -1.91
C SER A 728 -18.69 -18.88 -1.56
N ALA A 729 -18.52 -18.57 -0.27
CA ALA A 729 -17.37 -17.79 0.17
C ALA A 729 -16.04 -18.58 0.14
N LEU A 730 -16.07 -19.92 0.01
CA LEU A 730 -14.87 -20.73 -0.31
C LEU A 730 -14.41 -20.50 -1.75
N ASP A 731 -15.35 -20.35 -2.69
CA ASP A 731 -15.04 -20.00 -4.07
C ASP A 731 -14.39 -18.60 -4.14
N ALA A 732 -14.97 -17.62 -3.43
CA ALA A 732 -14.43 -16.25 -3.34
C ALA A 732 -13.05 -16.18 -2.64
N LEU A 733 -12.72 -17.21 -1.86
CA LEU A 733 -11.41 -17.37 -1.24
C LEU A 733 -10.39 -17.97 -2.24
N ALA A 734 -10.82 -18.87 -3.13
CA ALA A 734 -10.02 -19.35 -4.24
C ALA A 734 -9.74 -18.23 -5.26
N ASP A 735 -10.73 -17.37 -5.56
CA ASP A 735 -10.53 -16.13 -6.33
C ASP A 735 -9.40 -15.28 -5.73
N ALA A 736 -9.45 -15.05 -4.41
CA ALA A 736 -8.43 -14.31 -3.69
C ALA A 736 -7.07 -15.03 -3.73
N GLN A 737 -7.01 -16.35 -3.54
CA GLN A 737 -5.76 -17.13 -3.61
C GLN A 737 -5.06 -16.98 -4.97
N LEU A 738 -5.81 -17.10 -6.07
CA LEU A 738 -5.26 -17.18 -7.43
C LEU A 738 -4.91 -15.81 -8.02
N TRP A 739 -5.76 -14.79 -7.83
CA TRP A 739 -5.64 -13.52 -8.57
C TRP A 739 -5.30 -12.27 -7.74
N SER A 740 -5.27 -12.34 -6.40
CA SER A 740 -4.89 -11.20 -5.54
C SER A 740 -3.55 -10.57 -5.92
N GLY A 741 -2.51 -11.37 -6.13
CA GLY A 741 -1.18 -10.89 -6.52
C GLY A 741 -1.20 -10.14 -7.86
N ALA A 742 -1.93 -10.67 -8.86
CA ALA A 742 -2.11 -10.02 -10.15
C ALA A 742 -2.90 -8.70 -10.02
N MET A 743 -4.03 -8.70 -9.31
CA MET A 743 -4.87 -7.52 -9.06
C MET A 743 -4.08 -6.40 -8.34
N LEU A 744 -3.33 -6.73 -7.30
CA LEU A 744 -2.51 -5.77 -6.55
C LEU A 744 -1.41 -5.17 -7.43
N LEU A 745 -0.74 -5.98 -8.25
CA LEU A 745 0.28 -5.52 -9.19
C LEU A 745 -0.31 -4.67 -10.33
N GLN A 746 -1.53 -4.96 -10.80
CA GLN A 746 -2.24 -4.10 -11.74
C GLN A 746 -2.67 -2.77 -11.11
N ALA A 747 -3.06 -2.74 -9.83
CA ALA A 747 -3.31 -1.49 -9.11
C ALA A 747 -2.03 -0.64 -9.02
N VAL A 748 -0.90 -1.25 -8.63
CA VAL A 748 0.42 -0.59 -8.64
C VAL A 748 0.76 -0.07 -10.04
N ARG A 749 0.55 -0.87 -11.09
CA ARG A 749 0.76 -0.47 -12.49
C ARG A 749 -0.08 0.74 -12.89
N THR A 750 -1.33 0.81 -12.43
CA THR A 750 -2.28 1.88 -12.77
C THR A 750 -1.95 3.20 -12.06
N MET A 751 -1.34 3.14 -10.88
CA MET A 751 -0.88 4.33 -10.13
C MET A 751 0.42 4.94 -10.67
N LEU A 752 1.13 4.28 -11.59
CA LEU A 752 2.46 4.68 -12.04
C LEU A 752 2.47 5.30 -13.44
N PRO A 753 3.18 6.42 -13.65
CA PRO A 753 3.40 6.95 -14.98
C PRO A 753 4.13 5.91 -15.83
N PHE A 754 3.61 5.66 -17.04
CA PHE A 754 4.11 4.64 -17.97
C PHE A 754 4.11 3.19 -17.44
N GLY A 755 3.27 2.88 -16.42
CA GLY A 755 3.24 1.58 -15.73
C GLY A 755 3.28 0.34 -16.62
N HIS A 756 2.65 0.37 -17.80
CA HIS A 756 2.71 -0.72 -18.79
C HIS A 756 4.13 -1.17 -19.17
N ARG A 757 5.14 -0.28 -19.12
CA ARG A 757 6.55 -0.63 -19.36
C ARG A 757 7.12 -1.59 -18.31
N PHE A 758 6.57 -1.61 -17.10
CA PHE A 758 7.00 -2.50 -16.02
C PHE A 758 6.32 -3.88 -16.07
N THR A 759 5.40 -4.15 -17.00
CA THR A 759 4.62 -5.41 -17.01
C THR A 759 5.48 -6.68 -16.96
N PRO A 760 6.59 -6.82 -17.71
CA PRO A 760 7.46 -8.01 -17.59
C PRO A 760 8.10 -8.18 -16.20
N ALA A 761 8.36 -7.07 -15.48
CA ALA A 761 8.84 -7.13 -14.11
C ALA A 761 7.71 -7.52 -13.13
N LEU A 762 6.47 -7.05 -13.36
CA LEU A 762 5.31 -7.45 -12.56
C LEU A 762 5.07 -8.96 -12.63
N GLU A 763 5.23 -9.59 -13.79
CA GLU A 763 5.12 -11.05 -13.95
C GLU A 763 6.09 -11.83 -13.05
N TYR A 764 7.35 -11.40 -13.00
CA TYR A 764 8.37 -11.98 -12.12
C TYR A 764 8.10 -11.67 -10.64
N LEU A 765 7.65 -10.45 -10.31
CA LEU A 765 7.28 -10.07 -8.94
C LEU A 765 6.07 -10.86 -8.42
N ASN A 766 5.11 -11.19 -9.29
CA ASN A 766 3.97 -12.06 -8.95
C ASN A 766 4.45 -13.49 -8.64
N TYR A 767 5.36 -14.01 -9.46
CA TYR A 767 6.02 -15.30 -9.21
C TYR A 767 6.78 -15.30 -7.87
N VAL A 768 7.52 -14.24 -7.53
CA VAL A 768 8.18 -14.10 -6.23
C VAL A 768 7.17 -14.06 -5.08
N MET A 769 6.02 -13.38 -5.23
CA MET A 769 4.95 -13.39 -4.22
C MET A 769 4.32 -14.77 -4.03
N SER A 770 4.24 -15.61 -5.06
CA SER A 770 3.74 -17.00 -4.92
C SER A 770 4.63 -17.90 -4.05
N PHE A 771 5.88 -17.50 -3.74
CA PHE A 771 6.70 -18.21 -2.75
C PHE A 771 6.19 -18.04 -1.29
N LEU A 772 5.29 -17.08 -1.05
CA LEU A 772 4.59 -16.94 0.22
C LEU A 772 3.45 -17.97 0.37
N GLU A 773 2.95 -18.51 -0.74
CA GLU A 773 1.88 -19.51 -0.74
C GLU A 773 2.38 -20.81 -0.08
N THR A 774 1.55 -21.39 0.77
CA THR A 774 1.92 -22.57 1.55
C THR A 774 1.65 -23.82 0.73
N GLY A 775 2.47 -24.87 0.86
CA GLY A 775 2.30 -26.10 0.06
C GLY A 775 0.89 -26.69 0.19
N ASN A 776 0.34 -26.73 1.40
CA ASN A 776 -1.02 -27.25 1.64
C ASN A 776 -2.15 -26.45 0.95
N ILE A 777 -1.91 -25.17 0.62
CA ILE A 777 -2.84 -24.28 -0.09
C ILE A 777 -2.64 -24.41 -1.60
N ARG A 778 -1.37 -24.35 -2.04
CA ARG A 778 -0.98 -24.43 -3.44
C ARG A 778 -1.27 -25.80 -4.05
N ASP A 779 -0.94 -26.88 -3.36
CA ASP A 779 -1.07 -28.27 -3.82
C ASP A 779 -2.53 -28.77 -3.75
N LYS A 780 -3.48 -27.85 -3.52
CA LYS A 780 -4.94 -28.03 -3.54
C LYS A 780 -5.68 -26.86 -4.21
N ALA A 781 -4.98 -26.07 -5.04
CA ALA A 781 -5.60 -25.03 -5.84
C ALA A 781 -6.59 -25.63 -6.85
N PHE A 782 -7.79 -25.05 -6.99
CA PHE A 782 -8.93 -25.67 -7.70
C PHE A 782 -8.61 -26.13 -9.13
N TYR A 783 -7.74 -25.40 -9.84
CA TYR A 783 -7.35 -25.73 -11.21
C TYR A 783 -6.55 -27.04 -11.33
N GLN A 784 -5.92 -27.54 -10.27
CA GLN A 784 -5.09 -28.75 -10.32
C GLN A 784 -5.93 -30.01 -10.46
N GLU A 785 -7.12 -30.03 -9.85
CA GLU A 785 -8.07 -31.12 -9.97
C GLU A 785 -8.67 -31.16 -11.38
N THR A 786 -9.13 -30.01 -11.89
CA THR A 786 -9.68 -29.93 -13.26
C THR A 786 -8.61 -30.25 -14.30
N THR A 787 -7.35 -29.83 -14.10
CA THR A 787 -6.22 -30.23 -14.95
C THR A 787 -5.90 -31.73 -14.86
N ALA A 788 -6.05 -32.37 -13.70
CA ALA A 788 -5.87 -33.81 -13.56
C ALA A 788 -7.03 -34.60 -14.22
N PHE A 789 -8.27 -34.15 -14.06
CA PHE A 789 -9.45 -34.75 -14.70
C PHE A 789 -9.35 -34.65 -16.23
N VAL A 790 -9.08 -33.45 -16.76
CA VAL A 790 -8.97 -33.18 -18.20
C VAL A 790 -7.86 -34.02 -18.83
N LYS A 791 -6.74 -34.25 -18.14
CA LYS A 791 -5.71 -35.20 -18.59
C LYS A 791 -6.22 -36.63 -18.64
N LYS A 792 -6.80 -37.13 -17.55
CA LYS A 792 -7.34 -38.50 -17.48
C LYS A 792 -8.34 -38.80 -18.61
N ILE A 793 -9.32 -37.92 -18.85
CA ILE A 793 -10.33 -38.14 -19.91
C ILE A 793 -9.76 -38.00 -21.34
N THR A 794 -8.64 -37.28 -21.50
CA THR A 794 -7.88 -37.21 -22.76
C THR A 794 -7.04 -38.48 -22.97
N GLU A 795 -6.42 -38.99 -21.91
CA GLU A 795 -5.64 -40.24 -21.90
C GLU A 795 -6.53 -41.49 -22.09
N GLU A 796 -7.75 -41.47 -21.54
CA GLU A 796 -8.80 -42.47 -21.76
C GLU A 796 -9.47 -42.36 -23.15
N ASN A 797 -9.25 -41.26 -23.88
CA ASN A 797 -9.79 -40.99 -25.22
C ASN A 797 -11.31 -41.27 -25.33
N ILE A 798 -12.09 -40.75 -24.37
CA ILE A 798 -13.56 -40.95 -24.32
C ILE A 798 -14.26 -40.27 -25.51
N TYR A 799 -13.71 -39.14 -25.94
CA TYR A 799 -14.11 -38.38 -27.14
C TYR A 799 -12.84 -37.92 -27.86
N SER A 800 -12.83 -37.88 -29.20
CA SER A 800 -11.66 -37.37 -29.94
C SER A 800 -11.49 -35.85 -29.82
N LYS A 801 -12.53 -35.14 -29.38
CA LYS A 801 -12.50 -33.69 -29.11
C LYS A 801 -12.93 -33.41 -27.69
N LEU A 802 -12.24 -32.47 -27.06
CA LEU A 802 -12.54 -31.99 -25.73
C LEU A 802 -12.54 -30.45 -25.72
N PHE A 803 -13.48 -29.88 -24.97
CA PHE A 803 -13.65 -28.44 -24.82
C PHE A 803 -13.92 -28.11 -23.34
N LEU A 804 -13.42 -26.97 -22.87
CA LEU A 804 -13.63 -26.50 -21.51
C LEU A 804 -14.44 -25.20 -21.52
N THR A 805 -15.37 -25.03 -20.59
CA THR A 805 -16.07 -23.76 -20.39
C THR A 805 -16.31 -23.47 -18.91
N GLY A 806 -16.56 -22.21 -18.58
CA GLY A 806 -16.92 -21.80 -17.23
C GLY A 806 -17.18 -20.31 -17.12
N HIS A 807 -17.87 -19.91 -16.06
CA HIS A 807 -18.18 -18.52 -15.77
C HIS A 807 -17.41 -18.03 -14.54
N SER A 808 -17.02 -16.74 -14.50
CA SER A 808 -16.31 -16.13 -13.36
C SER A 808 -15.06 -16.96 -12.97
N LEU A 809 -14.83 -17.24 -11.67
CA LEU A 809 -13.83 -18.20 -11.16
C LEU A 809 -13.69 -19.46 -12.04
N GLY A 810 -14.81 -20.11 -12.38
CA GLY A 810 -14.83 -21.36 -13.13
C GLY A 810 -14.37 -21.17 -14.57
N GLY A 811 -14.64 -20.00 -15.16
CA GLY A 811 -14.08 -19.59 -16.44
C GLY A 811 -12.57 -19.37 -16.35
N GLY A 812 -12.10 -18.71 -15.29
CA GLY A 812 -10.67 -18.52 -15.02
C GLY A 812 -9.93 -19.86 -14.87
N ILE A 813 -10.52 -20.80 -14.13
CA ILE A 813 -10.04 -22.18 -14.02
C ILE A 813 -10.05 -22.88 -15.38
N ALA A 814 -11.10 -22.75 -16.18
CA ALA A 814 -11.15 -23.33 -17.53
C ALA A 814 -9.99 -22.82 -18.41
N LEU A 815 -9.70 -21.50 -18.38
CA LEU A 815 -8.58 -20.93 -19.13
C LEU A 815 -7.22 -21.47 -18.64
N ILE A 816 -7.03 -21.57 -17.31
CA ILE A 816 -5.82 -22.12 -16.69
C ILE A 816 -5.63 -23.60 -17.10
N THR A 817 -6.66 -24.42 -16.93
CA THR A 817 -6.60 -25.85 -17.27
C THR A 817 -6.39 -26.06 -18.76
N GLY A 818 -7.11 -25.38 -19.64
CA GLY A 818 -6.94 -25.52 -21.10
C GLY A 818 -5.52 -25.20 -21.56
N ALA A 819 -4.94 -24.12 -21.02
CA ALA A 819 -3.56 -23.77 -21.31
C ALA A 819 -2.51 -24.69 -20.64
N GLN A 820 -2.88 -25.52 -19.67
CA GLN A 820 -2.02 -26.57 -19.08
C GLN A 820 -2.15 -27.94 -19.76
N THR A 821 -3.22 -28.17 -20.52
CA THR A 821 -3.52 -29.45 -21.18
C THR A 821 -3.50 -29.38 -22.71
N ASN A 822 -3.40 -28.18 -23.30
CA ASN A 822 -3.60 -27.89 -24.72
C ASN A 822 -5.01 -28.25 -25.22
N VAL A 823 -6.00 -28.13 -24.34
CA VAL A 823 -7.42 -28.30 -24.65
C VAL A 823 -8.06 -26.92 -24.79
N THR A 824 -8.94 -26.74 -25.77
CA THR A 824 -9.53 -25.41 -26.01
C THR A 824 -10.50 -25.04 -24.90
N ALA A 825 -10.35 -23.83 -24.36
CA ALA A 825 -11.12 -23.31 -23.23
C ALA A 825 -11.79 -21.97 -23.51
N LEU A 826 -13.05 -21.84 -23.11
CA LEU A 826 -13.80 -20.59 -23.15
C LEU A 826 -14.16 -20.10 -21.75
N GLY A 827 -13.78 -18.86 -21.45
CA GLY A 827 -14.19 -18.16 -20.23
C GLY A 827 -15.35 -17.21 -20.53
N LEU A 828 -16.39 -17.23 -19.69
CA LEU A 828 -17.42 -16.19 -19.65
C LEU A 828 -17.21 -15.32 -18.42
N SER A 829 -16.99 -14.01 -18.60
CA SER A 829 -16.63 -13.10 -17.50
C SER A 829 -15.44 -13.59 -16.64
N ALA A 830 -14.51 -14.32 -17.25
CA ALA A 830 -13.43 -14.98 -16.53
C ALA A 830 -12.33 -13.98 -16.12
N PRO A 831 -11.75 -14.10 -14.91
CA PRO A 831 -10.45 -13.48 -14.62
C PRO A 831 -9.36 -14.14 -15.49
N ASN A 832 -8.35 -13.37 -15.87
CA ASN A 832 -7.34 -13.85 -16.82
C ASN A 832 -6.18 -14.59 -16.12
N ALA A 833 -5.26 -15.15 -16.90
CA ALA A 833 -4.19 -16.01 -16.38
C ALA A 833 -2.77 -15.61 -16.86
N ARG A 834 -2.58 -14.40 -17.39
CA ARG A 834 -1.34 -13.99 -18.09
C ARG A 834 -0.25 -13.49 -17.15
N LEU A 835 -0.58 -12.59 -16.23
CA LEU A 835 0.31 -12.00 -15.21
C LEU A 835 0.58 -13.00 -14.08
N SER A 836 -0.37 -13.91 -13.84
CA SER A 836 -0.28 -15.06 -12.94
C SER A 836 0.30 -16.33 -13.56
N ARG A 837 0.49 -16.42 -14.88
CA ARG A 837 0.91 -17.66 -15.60
C ARG A 837 2.08 -18.44 -14.99
N LEU A 838 2.98 -17.74 -14.29
CA LEU A 838 4.19 -18.28 -13.67
C LEU A 838 3.99 -18.83 -12.25
N THR A 839 2.89 -18.50 -11.57
CA THR A 839 2.54 -19.02 -10.22
C THR A 839 1.93 -20.42 -10.31
N PHE A 840 1.13 -20.68 -11.34
CA PHE A 840 0.49 -21.97 -11.58
C PHE A 840 1.50 -23.09 -11.84
N GLN A 841 1.06 -24.32 -11.55
CA GLN A 841 1.84 -25.55 -11.67
C GLN A 841 1.03 -26.61 -12.45
N PRO A 842 1.48 -27.06 -13.64
CA PRO A 842 2.65 -26.57 -14.38
C PRO A 842 2.52 -25.09 -14.79
N LYS A 843 3.66 -24.41 -14.98
CA LYS A 843 3.69 -23.02 -15.42
C LYS A 843 3.13 -22.90 -16.84
N ILE A 844 2.38 -21.85 -17.09
CA ILE A 844 1.70 -21.61 -18.35
C ILE A 844 2.53 -20.66 -19.23
N SER A 845 2.62 -20.94 -20.52
CA SER A 845 3.26 -20.08 -21.51
C SER A 845 2.28 -19.02 -22.05
N VAL A 846 2.80 -17.90 -22.56
CA VAL A 846 1.96 -16.85 -23.15
C VAL A 846 1.29 -17.37 -24.42
N GLU A 847 2.01 -18.23 -25.13
CA GLU A 847 1.63 -18.92 -26.36
C GLU A 847 0.44 -19.85 -26.09
N SER A 848 0.50 -20.68 -25.04
CA SER A 848 -0.60 -21.61 -24.71
C SER A 848 -1.87 -20.87 -24.33
N LEU A 849 -1.79 -19.74 -23.61
CA LEU A 849 -2.95 -18.86 -23.40
C LEU A 849 -3.48 -18.32 -24.72
N ASN A 850 -2.62 -17.77 -25.57
CA ASN A 850 -3.03 -17.16 -26.84
C ASN A 850 -3.57 -18.16 -27.88
N PHE A 851 -3.21 -19.45 -27.81
CA PHE A 851 -3.73 -20.48 -28.71
C PHE A 851 -4.94 -21.24 -28.13
N ASN A 852 -4.89 -21.63 -26.86
CA ASN A 852 -5.86 -22.56 -26.27
C ASN A 852 -7.00 -21.88 -25.50
N THR A 853 -6.94 -20.55 -25.26
CA THR A 853 -7.96 -19.84 -24.46
C THR A 853 -8.70 -18.77 -25.27
N PHE A 854 -9.97 -18.54 -24.91
CA PHE A 854 -10.79 -17.46 -25.43
C PHE A 854 -11.66 -16.88 -24.29
N ASN A 855 -11.61 -15.56 -24.04
CA ASN A 855 -12.39 -14.94 -22.97
C ASN A 855 -13.51 -14.03 -23.53
N ILE A 856 -14.74 -14.21 -23.07
CA ILE A 856 -15.87 -13.31 -23.32
C ILE A 856 -15.93 -12.30 -22.17
N VAL A 857 -15.78 -11.02 -22.51
CA VAL A 857 -15.58 -9.91 -21.58
C VAL A 857 -16.71 -8.89 -21.70
N PRO A 858 -17.71 -8.90 -20.80
CA PRO A 858 -18.74 -7.87 -20.82
C PRO A 858 -18.17 -6.49 -20.46
N ASP A 859 -18.61 -5.46 -21.18
CA ASP A 859 -18.28 -4.09 -20.84
C ASP A 859 -18.75 -3.76 -19.42
N ARG A 860 -17.97 -2.92 -18.72
CA ARG A 860 -18.17 -2.54 -17.32
C ARG A 860 -18.04 -3.67 -16.26
N ASP A 861 -18.04 -4.96 -16.61
CA ASP A 861 -17.63 -6.04 -15.69
C ASP A 861 -16.21 -5.77 -15.15
N MET A 862 -15.95 -6.13 -13.89
CA MET A 862 -14.67 -5.96 -13.22
C MET A 862 -13.85 -7.25 -13.10
N VAL A 863 -14.47 -8.43 -13.16
CA VAL A 863 -13.76 -9.71 -12.96
C VAL A 863 -12.78 -10.02 -14.10
N PRO A 864 -13.11 -9.80 -15.40
CA PRO A 864 -12.13 -9.88 -16.49
C PRO A 864 -11.06 -8.78 -16.51
N LYS A 865 -11.05 -7.87 -15.52
CA LYS A 865 -9.97 -6.90 -15.31
C LYS A 865 -8.98 -7.37 -14.25
N PHE A 866 -9.29 -8.45 -13.51
CA PHE A 866 -8.31 -9.17 -12.72
C PHE A 866 -7.40 -9.95 -13.67
N ASP A 867 -6.11 -9.70 -13.57
CA ASP A 867 -5.08 -10.19 -14.47
C ASP A 867 -5.22 -9.64 -15.93
N ASP A 868 -4.16 -9.76 -16.73
CA ASP A 868 -4.07 -9.21 -18.08
C ASP A 868 -4.65 -10.17 -19.12
N LEU A 869 -5.38 -9.62 -20.09
CA LEU A 869 -5.99 -10.39 -21.18
C LEU A 869 -4.94 -11.16 -22.01
N ALA A 870 -5.29 -12.41 -22.36
CA ALA A 870 -4.69 -13.11 -23.48
C ALA A 870 -4.97 -12.37 -24.80
N MET A 871 -4.34 -12.75 -25.92
CA MET A 871 -4.64 -12.14 -27.22
C MET A 871 -6.07 -12.43 -27.70
N ASN A 872 -6.61 -13.60 -27.35
CA ASN A 872 -7.94 -14.05 -27.77
C ASN A 872 -9.02 -13.68 -26.73
N TYR A 873 -9.74 -12.60 -27.00
CA TYR A 873 -10.95 -12.24 -26.24
C TYR A 873 -11.95 -11.50 -27.14
N GLN A 874 -13.23 -11.60 -26.82
CA GLN A 874 -14.27 -10.74 -27.37
C GLN A 874 -14.81 -9.85 -26.26
N ARG A 875 -14.89 -8.54 -26.51
CA ARG A 875 -15.74 -7.67 -25.69
C ARG A 875 -17.17 -7.68 -26.18
N ILE A 876 -18.12 -7.83 -25.26
CA ILE A 876 -19.55 -7.73 -25.55
C ILE A 876 -20.14 -6.56 -24.75
N GLN A 877 -21.20 -5.95 -25.27
CA GLN A 877 -21.89 -4.87 -24.58
C GLN A 877 -22.55 -5.39 -23.29
N CYS A 878 -22.66 -4.55 -22.28
CA CYS A 878 -23.50 -4.80 -21.11
C CYS A 878 -24.60 -3.75 -21.04
N ARG A 879 -25.85 -4.19 -20.84
CA ARG A 879 -27.02 -3.32 -20.65
C ARG A 879 -27.33 -2.99 -19.18
N GLY A 880 -26.81 -3.76 -18.22
CA GLY A 880 -27.06 -3.59 -16.80
C GLY A 880 -26.66 -2.21 -16.25
N ASN A 881 -27.26 -1.78 -15.14
CA ASN A 881 -26.98 -0.50 -14.48
C ASN A 881 -25.78 -0.57 -13.51
N SER A 882 -25.06 -1.68 -13.52
CA SER A 882 -24.20 -2.13 -12.42
C SER A 882 -23.03 -2.96 -12.95
N THR A 883 -21.85 -2.81 -12.34
CA THR A 883 -20.69 -3.68 -12.62
C THR A 883 -20.97 -5.13 -12.24
N ALA A 884 -21.75 -5.36 -11.17
CA ALA A 884 -22.18 -6.69 -10.74
C ALA A 884 -23.24 -7.28 -11.69
N GLN A 885 -24.19 -6.49 -12.19
CA GLN A 885 -25.13 -6.97 -13.23
C GLN A 885 -24.42 -7.32 -14.55
N CYS A 886 -23.35 -6.58 -14.91
CA CYS A 886 -22.50 -6.95 -16.05
C CYS A 886 -21.69 -8.24 -15.82
N HIS A 887 -21.57 -8.69 -14.56
CA HIS A 887 -20.98 -9.97 -14.18
C HIS A 887 -22.01 -11.11 -14.06
N TYR A 888 -23.28 -10.88 -14.42
CA TYR A 888 -24.28 -11.95 -14.44
C TYR A 888 -24.24 -12.70 -15.77
N LYS A 889 -23.93 -14.00 -15.69
CA LYS A 889 -23.90 -14.97 -16.80
C LYS A 889 -25.12 -14.86 -17.72
N ASP A 890 -26.30 -14.66 -17.14
CA ASP A 890 -27.59 -14.61 -17.85
C ASP A 890 -27.68 -13.39 -18.78
N LEU A 891 -27.23 -12.21 -18.32
CA LEU A 891 -27.20 -10.98 -19.12
C LEU A 891 -26.24 -11.12 -20.32
N SER A 892 -25.12 -11.81 -20.12
CA SER A 892 -24.16 -12.11 -21.20
C SER A 892 -24.71 -13.11 -22.21
N ILE A 893 -25.46 -14.13 -21.77
CA ILE A 893 -26.17 -15.06 -22.65
C ILE A 893 -27.24 -14.32 -23.46
N CYS A 894 -28.02 -13.43 -22.83
CA CYS A 894 -29.02 -12.59 -23.52
C CYS A 894 -28.39 -11.66 -24.57
N GLU A 895 -27.24 -11.04 -24.28
CA GLU A 895 -26.50 -10.21 -25.26
C GLU A 895 -25.99 -11.04 -26.45
N LEU A 896 -25.45 -12.23 -26.19
CA LEU A 896 -24.97 -13.12 -27.25
C LEU A 896 -26.13 -13.64 -28.12
N LEU A 897 -27.25 -14.05 -27.51
CA LEU A 897 -28.48 -14.42 -28.23
C LEU A 897 -29.01 -13.27 -29.09
N TYR A 898 -29.10 -12.06 -28.51
CA TYR A 898 -29.63 -10.88 -29.21
C TYR A 898 -28.73 -10.43 -30.37
N THR A 899 -27.41 -10.39 -30.17
CA THR A 899 -26.47 -9.83 -31.16
C THR A 899 -25.99 -10.87 -32.19
N CYS A 900 -25.66 -12.09 -31.78
CA CYS A 900 -25.25 -13.17 -32.71
C CYS A 900 -26.43 -13.89 -33.37
N GLY A 901 -27.63 -13.79 -32.78
CA GLY A 901 -28.83 -14.53 -33.12
C GLY A 901 -28.93 -15.87 -32.38
N SER A 902 -30.14 -16.26 -31.99
CA SER A 902 -30.41 -17.51 -31.25
C SER A 902 -30.34 -18.75 -32.13
N ARG A 903 -30.64 -18.65 -33.42
CA ARG A 903 -30.56 -19.77 -34.38
C ARG A 903 -31.39 -20.98 -33.93
N GLY A 904 -32.57 -20.72 -33.37
CA GLY A 904 -33.45 -21.75 -32.79
C GLY A 904 -33.10 -22.24 -31.38
N ARG A 905 -32.08 -21.68 -30.70
CA ARG A 905 -31.89 -21.93 -29.27
C ARG A 905 -32.96 -21.23 -28.42
N PRO A 906 -33.42 -21.85 -27.32
CA PRO A 906 -34.36 -21.21 -26.38
C PRO A 906 -33.84 -19.88 -25.82
N ILE A 907 -34.75 -18.97 -25.50
CA ILE A 907 -34.42 -17.63 -25.04
C ILE A 907 -34.77 -17.52 -23.54
N PRO A 908 -33.79 -17.22 -22.65
CA PRO A 908 -34.05 -17.04 -21.22
C PRO A 908 -35.13 -15.99 -20.94
N CYS A 909 -36.03 -16.30 -20.01
CA CYS A 909 -37.14 -15.42 -19.61
C CYS A 909 -36.67 -14.09 -19.01
N VAL A 910 -35.50 -14.10 -18.36
CA VAL A 910 -34.87 -12.91 -17.77
C VAL A 910 -34.34 -11.90 -18.79
N CYS A 911 -34.33 -12.22 -20.10
CA CYS A 911 -33.80 -11.28 -21.10
C CYS A 911 -34.64 -9.99 -21.21
N MET A 912 -35.97 -10.05 -21.10
CA MET A 912 -36.76 -8.80 -21.13
C MET A 912 -36.56 -7.96 -19.85
N ASP A 913 -36.32 -8.60 -18.69
CA ASP A 913 -36.01 -7.90 -17.43
C ASP A 913 -34.70 -7.09 -17.52
N TYR A 914 -33.73 -7.57 -18.31
CA TYR A 914 -32.48 -6.87 -18.61
C TYR A 914 -32.60 -5.83 -19.76
N GLY A 915 -33.80 -5.54 -20.27
CA GLY A 915 -34.01 -4.54 -21.31
C GLY A 915 -33.54 -4.97 -22.71
N PHE A 916 -33.62 -6.27 -23.01
CA PHE A 916 -33.62 -6.75 -24.39
C PHE A 916 -35.05 -6.66 -24.98
N PRO A 917 -35.21 -6.35 -26.27
CA PRO A 917 -36.54 -6.27 -26.89
C PRO A 917 -37.18 -7.66 -26.98
N SER A 918 -38.51 -7.74 -27.07
CA SER A 918 -39.22 -9.00 -27.24
C SER A 918 -38.71 -9.79 -28.46
N PRO A 919 -38.45 -11.11 -28.35
CA PRO A 919 -37.99 -11.92 -29.47
C PRO A 919 -39.10 -12.13 -30.51
N LYS A 920 -38.72 -12.52 -31.74
CA LYS A 920 -39.71 -12.83 -32.79
C LYS A 920 -40.32 -14.20 -32.48
N GLN A 921 -41.62 -14.24 -32.23
CA GLN A 921 -42.36 -15.48 -32.02
C GLN A 921 -42.44 -16.31 -33.32
N SER A 922 -42.15 -17.61 -33.24
CA SER A 922 -42.32 -18.57 -34.33
C SER A 922 -43.35 -19.66 -34.02
N GLY A 923 -43.64 -19.92 -32.74
CA GLY A 923 -44.67 -20.87 -32.28
C GLY A 923 -46.02 -20.24 -31.93
N LEU A 924 -46.91 -21.06 -31.36
CA LEU A 924 -48.28 -20.65 -31.02
C LEU A 924 -48.39 -19.91 -29.68
N GLU A 925 -47.52 -20.19 -28.70
CA GLU A 925 -47.51 -19.52 -27.40
C GLU A 925 -46.54 -18.34 -27.38
N SER A 926 -46.98 -17.18 -26.87
CA SER A 926 -46.11 -16.01 -26.77
C SER A 926 -45.04 -16.18 -25.70
N TYR A 927 -43.96 -15.41 -25.81
CA TYR A 927 -42.86 -15.38 -24.85
C TYR A 927 -43.36 -15.13 -23.42
N GLU A 928 -44.25 -14.16 -23.25
CA GLU A 928 -44.88 -13.82 -21.96
C GLU A 928 -45.70 -14.99 -21.44
N SER A 929 -46.50 -15.65 -22.31
CA SER A 929 -47.31 -16.81 -21.95
C SER A 929 -46.47 -18.03 -21.54
N GLN A 930 -45.23 -18.16 -22.03
CA GLN A 930 -44.33 -19.23 -21.62
C GLN A 930 -43.60 -18.87 -20.31
N CYS A 931 -43.16 -17.62 -20.19
CA CYS A 931 -42.40 -17.14 -19.03
C CYS A 931 -43.25 -16.78 -17.80
N SER A 932 -44.58 -16.71 -17.91
CA SER A 932 -45.51 -16.50 -16.79
C SER A 932 -46.16 -17.78 -16.25
N LYS A 933 -45.78 -18.96 -16.74
CA LYS A 933 -46.28 -20.26 -16.26
C LYS A 933 -45.37 -20.80 -15.15
N ASP A 934 -45.80 -20.61 -13.91
CA ASP A 934 -45.33 -21.32 -12.70
C ASP A 934 -46.48 -22.15 -12.09
#